data_AF-A0A6V7PQY3-F1
#
_entry.id   AF-A0A6V7PQY3-F1
#
_cell.length_a   1.000
_cell.length_b   1.000
_cell.length_c   1.000
_cell.angle_alpha   90.00
_cell.angle_beta   90.00
_cell.angle_gamma   90.00
#
_symmetry.space_group_name_H-M   'P 1'
#
loop_
_entity.id
_entity.type
_entity.pdbx_description
1 polymer ?
#
loop_
_entity_poly.entity_id
_entity_poly.type
_entity_poly.pdbx_seq_one_letter_code
_entity_poly.pdbx_strand_id
1 'polypeptide(L)'
;MEVARSPHIYFHRRDSTSAKRARRKHGAAAHHSERFTHFFPKLPSENPNFPPLSRVVFLLLRPRTYPAKTLAPPLPARRSGGAVPRVSPPQQEQRVEEEIAREEANGGEWGKVSAVLFDMDGVLCNSEEPSRMAAVDVFAEMGVSVTVEDFVPFMGTGEANFLGGVASAKGVIGFDPEAAKKRFFEIYLDKYAKPNSGIGFPGALELIMECKRAGLKVAVASSADRIKVDANLAAAGLPASLFDAIVSADAFENLKPAPDIFLAASKILNVDPSECLVIEDALAGVQAAKAARMRCVAVTTTLTYEELQQASPSLIRKDIGNVLLNDILYGGPSGRNGRMQNPQNISSLGKSSSEQLNGALSTDFAQEINAESEKGHFLGGLQGSRRDILRYGSLGIAVSSLIFTISNWKAMQYASPKGLLNFFKGNNRSILGQNEGALLQMFRVPPNLDWLNTAPLRFRTDLKGKVVLLDFWTYCCINCMHVLPDLEYLEKKYSNKPFTVIGVHSAKFDNEKDLEAIRNAVLRYNITHPVVNDGDMYLWRELGVNSWPTFVIIGPNGKILAQLAGEGHRKDLDDFVDASLQFYGEKNPLENNPIPLALEKDNDGRLITSPLKFPGKLAIDAQNNRLFISDSNHNRIVSGCRFEGTFITQIGSTGEEGLNDGTFDSASFNRPQGLAYNPKRIFCMLRTLKIMLCGRLILSMRLYEHWLEMEQKVLTTKEEDEELLRS
;
A
#
# COMPACT_ATOMS: atom_id res chain seq x y z
N MET A 1 -35.41 -23.11 59.77
CA MET A 1 -36.07 -21.96 59.13
C MET A 1 -35.35 -21.64 57.82
N GLU A 2 -35.94 -21.78 56.64
CA GLU A 2 -36.87 -22.79 56.09
C GLU A 2 -36.90 -22.57 54.55
N VAL A 3 -36.78 -23.61 53.70
CA VAL A 3 -37.87 -24.49 53.21
C VAL A 3 -38.99 -23.67 52.52
N ALA A 4 -39.40 -23.91 51.26
CA ALA A 4 -38.89 -24.74 50.16
C ALA A 4 -39.56 -24.20 48.83
N ARG A 5 -39.78 -24.88 47.69
CA ARG A 5 -39.92 -26.32 47.37
C ARG A 5 -39.84 -26.55 45.85
N SER A 6 -39.18 -27.62 45.42
CA SER A 6 -39.30 -28.17 44.06
C SER A 6 -40.61 -28.98 43.89
N PRO A 7 -40.89 -29.56 42.71
CA PRO A 7 -40.40 -30.93 42.48
C PRO A 7 -39.89 -31.23 41.05
N HIS A 8 -38.91 -32.13 40.95
CA HIS A 8 -38.67 -32.97 39.77
C HIS A 8 -39.66 -34.15 39.74
N ILE A 9 -39.69 -34.98 38.68
CA ILE A 9 -39.52 -36.45 38.77
C ILE A 9 -39.42 -37.13 37.38
N TYR A 10 -38.39 -37.99 37.24
CA TYR A 10 -38.16 -39.21 36.42
C TYR A 10 -38.92 -39.50 35.11
N PHE A 11 -38.32 -39.94 33.98
CA PHE A 11 -37.35 -41.04 33.64
C PHE A 11 -38.01 -42.37 33.22
N HIS A 12 -37.83 -42.78 31.94
CA HIS A 12 -37.69 -44.14 31.36
C HIS A 12 -37.91 -44.02 29.83
N ARG A 13 -37.14 -44.55 28.86
CA ARG A 13 -36.12 -45.63 28.73
C ARG A 13 -36.67 -47.07 28.65
N ARG A 14 -36.89 -47.55 27.40
CA ARG A 14 -36.56 -48.89 26.81
C ARG A 14 -37.08 -48.96 25.35
N ASP A 15 -36.30 -49.47 24.38
CA ASP A 15 -36.30 -50.84 23.76
C ASP A 15 -37.59 -51.20 22.98
N SER A 16 -37.63 -51.92 21.83
CA SER A 16 -36.64 -52.38 20.83
C SER A 16 -37.37 -53.06 19.62
N THR A 17 -36.63 -53.72 18.69
CA THR A 17 -37.08 -54.53 17.52
C THR A 17 -37.67 -53.77 16.31
N SER A 18 -37.53 -54.13 15.01
CA SER A 18 -37.01 -55.31 14.23
C SER A 18 -38.03 -56.26 13.57
N ALA A 19 -38.52 -55.94 12.36
CA ALA A 19 -38.98 -56.86 11.29
C ALA A 19 -39.14 -56.09 9.95
N LYS A 20 -38.55 -56.44 8.79
CA LYS A 20 -38.85 -57.53 7.81
C LYS A 20 -40.25 -57.42 7.12
N ARG A 21 -40.50 -57.75 5.82
CA ARG A 21 -39.68 -57.98 4.59
C ARG A 21 -40.57 -58.48 3.41
N ALA A 22 -40.91 -57.66 2.39
CA ALA A 22 -41.41 -58.07 1.04
C ALA A 22 -41.40 -56.86 0.06
N ARG A 23 -41.15 -56.87 -1.27
CA ARG A 23 -40.56 -57.82 -2.28
C ARG A 23 -41.52 -58.58 -3.26
N ARG A 24 -41.36 -58.32 -4.58
CA ARG A 24 -41.92 -58.99 -5.83
C ARG A 24 -43.30 -58.46 -6.34
N LYS A 25 -43.64 -58.42 -7.66
CA LYS A 25 -42.91 -58.74 -8.94
C LYS A 25 -43.61 -58.19 -10.24
N HIS A 26 -42.80 -57.78 -11.24
CA HIS A 26 -42.88 -57.96 -12.73
C HIS A 26 -44.02 -57.45 -13.66
N GLY A 27 -43.61 -57.14 -14.92
CA GLY A 27 -44.40 -56.86 -16.15
C GLY A 27 -43.95 -55.54 -16.82
N ALA A 28 -43.23 -55.40 -17.95
CA ALA A 28 -43.21 -56.03 -19.30
C ALA A 28 -44.27 -55.42 -20.27
N ALA A 29 -43.99 -54.98 -21.52
CA ALA A 29 -42.75 -54.90 -22.33
C ALA A 29 -42.91 -53.95 -23.57
N ALA A 30 -41.92 -53.96 -24.51
CA ALA A 30 -41.99 -53.57 -25.95
C ALA A 30 -41.82 -52.06 -26.34
N HIS A 31 -41.21 -51.65 -27.49
CA HIS A 31 -40.32 -52.32 -28.47
C HIS A 31 -39.53 -51.31 -29.37
N HIS A 32 -38.61 -51.82 -30.22
CA HIS A 32 -37.82 -51.15 -31.31
C HIS A 32 -36.65 -50.20 -30.90
N SER A 33 -35.39 -50.23 -31.40
CA SER A 33 -34.63 -50.75 -32.59
C SER A 33 -34.38 -49.72 -33.71
N GLU A 34 -33.21 -49.57 -34.36
CA GLU A 34 -31.85 -50.11 -34.15
C GLU A 34 -30.78 -49.28 -34.94
N ARG A 35 -29.48 -49.51 -34.63
CA ARG A 35 -28.19 -49.47 -35.41
C ARG A 35 -28.16 -49.02 -36.92
N PHE A 36 -27.02 -48.69 -37.57
CA PHE A 36 -25.58 -49.10 -37.43
C PHE A 36 -24.56 -48.03 -37.96
N THR A 37 -23.30 -48.43 -38.26
CA THR A 37 -22.04 -47.64 -38.35
C THR A 37 -21.52 -47.17 -39.73
N HIS A 38 -20.70 -46.09 -39.72
CA HIS A 38 -19.51 -45.73 -40.57
C HIS A 38 -19.45 -46.00 -42.09
N PHE A 39 -19.03 -44.99 -42.88
CA PHE A 39 -17.83 -45.00 -43.78
C PHE A 39 -17.56 -43.59 -44.42
N PHE A 40 -16.33 -43.36 -44.93
CA PHE A 40 -15.88 -42.25 -45.82
C PHE A 40 -15.51 -42.86 -47.22
N PRO A 41 -15.22 -42.15 -48.35
CA PRO A 41 -14.72 -40.75 -48.49
C PRO A 41 -15.14 -39.91 -49.75
N LYS A 42 -14.55 -38.70 -49.87
CA LYS A 42 -14.21 -37.89 -51.08
C LYS A 42 -15.25 -37.02 -51.84
N LEU A 43 -14.70 -35.94 -52.41
CA LEU A 43 -15.23 -34.85 -53.28
C LEU A 43 -15.25 -35.24 -54.77
N PRO A 44 -15.80 -34.45 -55.75
CA PRO A 44 -16.11 -32.98 -55.75
C PRO A 44 -17.57 -32.67 -56.21
N SER A 45 -18.01 -31.55 -56.83
CA SER A 45 -17.40 -30.31 -57.41
C SER A 45 -18.46 -29.20 -57.63
N GLU A 46 -18.04 -27.92 -57.60
CA GLU A 46 -18.62 -26.74 -58.32
C GLU A 46 -20.08 -26.28 -58.00
N ASN A 47 -20.48 -24.99 -58.06
CA ASN A 47 -19.79 -23.67 -58.09
C ASN A 47 -20.80 -22.53 -57.68
N PRO A 48 -20.61 -21.24 -58.03
CA PRO A 48 -20.08 -20.16 -57.20
C PRO A 48 -21.12 -19.25 -56.49
N ASN A 49 -20.69 -18.55 -55.42
CA ASN A 49 -20.82 -17.08 -55.34
C ASN A 49 -20.06 -16.45 -54.15
N PHE A 50 -18.84 -15.94 -54.37
CA PHE A 50 -18.21 -14.84 -53.61
C PHE A 50 -16.87 -14.43 -54.29
N PRO A 51 -16.67 -13.14 -54.65
CA PRO A 51 -15.37 -12.62 -55.09
C PRO A 51 -14.53 -12.06 -53.91
N PRO A 52 -13.19 -11.90 -54.04
CA PRO A 52 -12.29 -12.08 -52.90
C PRO A 52 -11.39 -10.88 -52.53
N LEU A 53 -10.61 -11.06 -51.46
CA LEU A 53 -9.46 -10.22 -51.10
C LEU A 53 -8.31 -10.34 -52.12
N SER A 54 -7.62 -9.22 -52.38
CA SER A 54 -6.26 -9.22 -52.94
C SER A 54 -5.40 -8.10 -52.35
N ARG A 55 -4.08 -8.30 -52.34
CA ARG A 55 -3.05 -7.36 -51.85
C ARG A 55 -2.89 -6.18 -52.82
N VAL A 56 -2.32 -5.05 -52.38
CA VAL A 56 -1.10 -4.39 -52.97
C VAL A 56 -0.79 -2.99 -52.39
N VAL A 57 0.43 -2.86 -51.82
CA VAL A 57 1.40 -1.73 -51.86
C VAL A 57 1.07 -0.33 -51.27
N PHE A 58 2.13 0.29 -50.73
CA PHE A 58 2.32 1.71 -50.39
C PHE A 58 1.69 2.71 -51.37
N LEU A 59 1.18 3.84 -50.84
CA LEU A 59 1.41 5.13 -51.49
C LEU A 59 1.51 6.28 -50.46
N LEU A 60 2.63 7.01 -50.50
CA LEU A 60 2.76 8.35 -49.96
C LEU A 60 2.09 9.34 -50.92
N LEU A 61 1.50 10.43 -50.42
CA LEU A 61 1.54 11.74 -51.09
C LEU A 61 1.20 12.88 -50.12
N ARG A 62 1.62 14.11 -50.46
CA ARG A 62 1.51 15.32 -49.61
C ARG A 62 0.35 16.26 -50.06
N PRO A 63 0.43 17.61 -50.06
CA PRO A 63 -0.56 18.42 -49.34
C PRO A 63 -1.40 19.33 -50.24
N ARG A 64 -2.30 20.13 -49.66
CA ARG A 64 -2.97 21.24 -50.35
C ARG A 64 -2.34 22.60 -50.02
N THR A 65 -1.94 23.28 -51.08
CA THR A 65 -1.80 24.74 -51.21
C THR A 65 -2.89 25.22 -52.20
N TYR A 66 -3.08 26.47 -52.61
CA TYR A 66 -2.43 27.80 -52.52
C TYR A 66 -3.60 28.86 -52.56
N PRO A 67 -3.41 30.20 -52.64
CA PRO A 67 -2.18 31.02 -52.71
C PRO A 67 -2.11 32.15 -51.66
N ALA A 68 -1.02 32.92 -51.68
CA ALA A 68 -0.90 34.22 -51.01
C ALA A 68 -1.10 35.39 -52.00
N LYS A 69 -1.47 36.58 -51.50
CA LYS A 69 -1.27 37.86 -52.19
C LYS A 69 -0.85 38.94 -51.19
N THR A 70 0.15 39.73 -51.59
CA THR A 70 0.67 40.91 -50.87
C THR A 70 -0.13 42.17 -51.19
N LEU A 71 -0.25 43.07 -50.21
CA LEU A 71 -0.15 44.54 -50.38
C LEU A 71 -0.19 45.24 -49.01
N ALA A 72 0.58 46.31 -48.85
CA ALA A 72 0.61 47.14 -47.65
C ALA A 72 0.12 48.57 -47.95
N PRO A 73 -0.60 49.24 -47.04
CA PRO A 73 -0.94 50.66 -47.14
C PRO A 73 0.11 51.57 -46.44
N PRO A 74 0.21 52.86 -46.82
CA PRO A 74 1.32 53.74 -46.42
C PRO A 74 1.04 54.68 -45.23
N LEU A 75 2.11 55.29 -44.73
CA LEU A 75 2.09 56.44 -43.80
C LEU A 75 1.67 57.76 -44.51
N PRO A 76 0.84 58.61 -43.87
CA PRO A 76 0.72 60.03 -44.22
C PRO A 76 1.68 60.91 -43.39
N ALA A 77 2.00 62.11 -43.89
CA ALA A 77 3.03 63.00 -43.33
C ALA A 77 2.48 64.17 -42.48
N ARG A 78 3.40 64.84 -41.76
CA ARG A 78 3.16 66.04 -40.93
C ARG A 78 2.30 67.12 -41.60
N ARG A 79 1.44 67.78 -40.80
CA ARG A 79 1.24 69.25 -40.82
C ARG A 79 0.95 69.77 -39.40
N SER A 80 0.81 71.09 -39.27
CA SER A 80 1.25 71.84 -38.07
C SER A 80 0.17 72.62 -37.32
N GLY A 81 0.30 72.67 -35.99
CA GLY A 81 0.03 73.87 -35.18
C GLY A 81 -1.24 73.88 -34.32
N GLY A 82 -1.12 74.43 -33.10
CA GLY A 82 -2.27 74.89 -32.30
C GLY A 82 -2.26 74.53 -30.81
N ALA A 83 -2.07 75.54 -29.96
CA ALA A 83 -2.53 75.71 -28.56
C ALA A 83 -2.33 74.60 -27.49
N VAL A 84 -1.85 75.02 -26.31
CA VAL A 84 -1.85 74.25 -25.05
C VAL A 84 -2.81 74.90 -24.05
N PRO A 85 -3.68 74.12 -23.39
CA PRO A 85 -4.24 74.43 -22.08
C PRO A 85 -3.52 73.65 -20.96
N ARG A 86 -3.28 74.27 -19.80
CA ARG A 86 -2.84 73.55 -18.60
C ARG A 86 -4.02 72.78 -18.00
N VAL A 87 -3.76 71.54 -17.59
CA VAL A 87 -4.64 70.73 -16.73
C VAL A 87 -3.77 70.14 -15.60
N SER A 88 -4.36 69.93 -14.42
CA SER A 88 -3.70 69.40 -13.22
C SER A 88 -3.11 67.98 -13.42
N PRO A 89 -2.19 67.53 -12.54
CA PRO A 89 -1.65 66.16 -12.60
C PRO A 89 -2.77 65.10 -12.55
N PRO A 90 -2.69 64.03 -13.36
CA PRO A 90 -3.69 62.96 -13.35
C PRO A 90 -3.53 62.07 -12.11
N GLN A 91 -4.61 61.38 -11.74
CA GLN A 91 -4.67 60.40 -10.62
C GLN A 91 -3.94 59.08 -10.94
N GLN A 92 -2.82 59.17 -11.66
CA GLN A 92 -2.11 58.05 -12.26
C GLN A 92 -0.75 57.82 -11.61
N GLU A 93 -0.11 58.87 -11.08
CA GLU A 93 1.15 58.76 -10.31
C GLU A 93 0.91 58.02 -8.98
N GLN A 94 -0.09 58.40 -8.19
CA GLN A 94 -0.47 57.68 -6.96
C GLN A 94 -0.88 56.21 -7.22
N ARG A 95 -1.40 55.90 -8.41
CA ARG A 95 -1.78 54.53 -8.77
C ARG A 95 -0.56 53.68 -9.11
N VAL A 96 0.46 54.29 -9.73
CA VAL A 96 1.76 53.67 -9.97
C VAL A 96 2.54 53.49 -8.65
N GLU A 97 2.45 54.42 -7.70
CA GLU A 97 3.00 54.23 -6.36
C GLU A 97 2.32 53.07 -5.60
N GLU A 98 0.99 52.93 -5.69
CA GLU A 98 0.27 51.76 -5.14
C GLU A 98 0.56 50.45 -5.89
N GLU A 99 0.87 50.46 -7.19
CA GLU A 99 1.28 49.26 -7.93
C GLU A 99 2.73 48.86 -7.59
N ILE A 100 3.66 49.81 -7.53
CA ILE A 100 5.06 49.56 -7.11
C ILE A 100 5.10 49.03 -5.68
N ALA A 101 4.32 49.60 -4.75
CA ALA A 101 4.22 49.08 -3.38
C ALA A 101 3.63 47.65 -3.29
N ARG A 102 2.94 47.17 -4.33
CA ARG A 102 2.45 45.77 -4.44
C ARG A 102 3.47 44.85 -5.10
N GLU A 103 4.30 45.36 -6.01
CA GLU A 103 5.44 44.62 -6.57
C GLU A 103 6.55 44.45 -5.53
N GLU A 104 6.87 45.46 -4.72
CA GLU A 104 7.82 45.34 -3.60
C GLU A 104 7.34 44.39 -2.49
N ALA A 105 6.02 44.17 -2.38
CA ALA A 105 5.43 43.20 -1.45
C ALA A 105 5.44 41.73 -1.96
N ASN A 106 5.66 41.49 -3.26
CA ASN A 106 5.71 40.17 -3.88
C ASN A 106 7.08 39.97 -4.55
N GLY A 107 8.05 39.46 -3.79
CA GLY A 107 9.48 39.55 -4.09
C GLY A 107 9.97 38.99 -5.44
N GLY A 108 10.03 39.88 -6.44
CA GLY A 108 11.01 39.87 -7.53
C GLY A 108 10.89 38.78 -8.60
N GLU A 109 11.90 38.74 -9.48
CA GLU A 109 12.01 37.88 -10.67
C GLU A 109 11.97 36.36 -10.36
N TRP A 110 12.15 35.98 -9.09
CA TRP A 110 12.06 34.60 -8.62
C TRP A 110 10.63 34.09 -8.46
N GLY A 111 9.69 34.96 -8.05
CA GLY A 111 8.29 34.61 -7.78
C GLY A 111 8.03 33.85 -6.46
N LYS A 112 6.78 33.87 -5.99
CA LYS A 112 6.33 33.22 -4.75
C LYS A 112 6.56 31.69 -4.77
N VAL A 113 7.05 31.12 -3.66
CA VAL A 113 7.05 29.67 -3.41
C VAL A 113 6.00 29.34 -2.35
N SER A 114 5.27 28.24 -2.55
CA SER A 114 4.31 27.67 -1.58
C SER A 114 4.58 26.20 -1.24
N ALA A 115 5.38 25.51 -2.05
CA ALA A 115 5.72 24.10 -1.82
C ALA A 115 7.14 23.73 -2.24
N VAL A 116 7.75 22.79 -1.50
CA VAL A 116 9.06 22.19 -1.78
C VAL A 116 8.90 20.69 -2.00
N LEU A 117 9.36 20.20 -3.15
CA LEU A 117 9.23 18.82 -3.60
C LEU A 117 10.63 18.20 -3.65
N PHE A 118 10.91 17.25 -2.78
CA PHE A 118 12.21 16.57 -2.68
C PHE A 118 12.16 15.27 -3.50
N ASP A 119 13.18 14.95 -4.31
CA ASP A 119 13.48 13.52 -4.50
C ASP A 119 13.97 12.93 -3.16
N MET A 120 14.12 11.61 -3.09
CA MET A 120 14.55 10.86 -1.94
C MET A 120 15.95 10.29 -2.12
N ASP A 121 16.21 9.61 -3.25
CA ASP A 121 17.51 9.00 -3.54
C ASP A 121 18.49 10.13 -3.91
N GLY A 122 19.69 10.14 -3.33
CA GLY A 122 20.68 11.21 -3.55
C GLY A 122 20.34 12.58 -2.92
N VAL A 123 19.08 12.87 -2.63
CA VAL A 123 18.62 14.15 -2.03
C VAL A 123 18.36 14.04 -0.53
N LEU A 124 17.48 13.13 -0.11
CA LEU A 124 17.17 12.91 1.32
C LEU A 124 18.04 11.82 1.95
N CYS A 125 18.48 10.84 1.17
CA CYS A 125 19.35 9.76 1.64
C CYS A 125 20.33 9.21 0.60
N ASN A 126 21.52 8.80 1.07
CA ASN A 126 22.45 7.95 0.33
C ASN A 126 21.92 6.51 0.34
N SER A 127 21.01 6.22 -0.58
CA SER A 127 20.42 4.90 -0.80
C SER A 127 21.18 4.07 -1.83
N GLU A 128 22.03 4.69 -2.65
CA GLU A 128 22.74 4.02 -3.73
C GLU A 128 23.84 3.09 -3.25
N GLU A 129 24.65 3.53 -2.29
CA GLU A 129 25.72 2.71 -1.70
C GLU A 129 25.13 1.48 -0.98
N PRO A 130 24.13 1.63 -0.09
CA PRO A 130 23.25 0.54 0.35
C PRO A 130 22.74 -0.38 -0.77
N SER A 131 22.36 0.18 -1.92
CA SER A 131 21.85 -0.61 -3.06
C SER A 131 22.97 -1.43 -3.71
N ARG A 132 24.13 -0.82 -3.98
CA ARG A 132 25.31 -1.51 -4.51
C ARG A 132 25.78 -2.63 -3.56
N MET A 133 25.75 -2.41 -2.24
CA MET A 133 26.07 -3.44 -1.24
C MET A 133 25.05 -4.60 -1.25
N ALA A 134 23.74 -4.29 -1.27
CA ALA A 134 22.70 -5.33 -1.36
C ALA A 134 22.79 -6.16 -2.65
N ALA A 135 23.21 -5.54 -3.75
CA ALA A 135 23.42 -6.25 -5.01
C ALA A 135 24.68 -7.15 -4.99
N VAL A 136 25.79 -6.71 -4.37
CA VAL A 136 26.96 -7.57 -4.14
C VAL A 136 26.56 -8.82 -3.34
N ASP A 137 25.74 -8.67 -2.30
CA ASP A 137 25.22 -9.80 -1.51
C ASP A 137 24.36 -10.78 -2.34
N VAL A 138 23.48 -10.28 -3.23
CA VAL A 138 22.69 -11.15 -4.14
C VAL A 138 23.60 -12.01 -5.02
N PHE A 139 24.64 -11.40 -5.59
CA PHE A 139 25.60 -12.12 -6.43
C PHE A 139 26.47 -13.09 -5.63
N ALA A 140 26.82 -12.75 -4.39
CA ALA A 140 27.51 -13.66 -3.48
C ALA A 140 26.67 -14.91 -3.13
N GLU A 141 25.34 -14.76 -2.94
CA GLU A 141 24.42 -15.90 -2.78
C GLU A 141 24.31 -16.77 -4.05
N MET A 142 24.53 -16.19 -5.25
CA MET A 142 24.66 -16.92 -6.51
C MET A 142 26.04 -17.55 -6.73
N GLY A 143 27.01 -17.32 -5.82
CA GLY A 143 28.39 -17.79 -5.97
C GLY A 143 29.25 -16.98 -6.96
N VAL A 144 28.81 -15.78 -7.34
CA VAL A 144 29.47 -14.90 -8.31
C VAL A 144 30.18 -13.76 -7.58
N SER A 145 31.48 -13.60 -7.81
CA SER A 145 32.26 -12.51 -7.20
C SER A 145 32.12 -11.21 -8.00
N VAL A 146 31.62 -10.16 -7.34
CA VAL A 146 31.42 -8.80 -7.87
C VAL A 146 31.79 -7.78 -6.80
N THR A 147 32.11 -6.55 -7.21
CA THR A 147 32.36 -5.41 -6.31
C THR A 147 31.31 -4.32 -6.50
N VAL A 148 31.28 -3.30 -5.63
CA VAL A 148 30.29 -2.21 -5.77
C VAL A 148 30.51 -1.37 -7.02
N GLU A 149 31.74 -1.31 -7.52
CA GLU A 149 32.14 -0.61 -8.75
C GLU A 149 31.56 -1.27 -10.01
N ASP A 150 31.35 -2.59 -10.01
CA ASP A 150 30.75 -3.31 -11.15
C ASP A 150 29.33 -2.80 -11.47
N PHE A 151 28.61 -2.29 -10.46
CA PHE A 151 27.25 -1.80 -10.58
C PHE A 151 27.16 -0.34 -11.05
N VAL A 152 28.26 0.42 -10.98
CA VAL A 152 28.26 1.86 -11.31
C VAL A 152 27.80 2.16 -12.74
N PRO A 153 28.23 1.42 -13.79
CA PRO A 153 27.77 1.63 -15.16
C PRO A 153 26.26 1.37 -15.40
N PHE A 154 25.56 0.77 -14.43
CA PHE A 154 24.15 0.39 -14.54
C PHE A 154 23.23 1.15 -13.56
N MET A 155 23.78 2.11 -12.81
CA MET A 155 22.99 3.02 -11.95
C MET A 155 21.96 3.82 -12.77
N GLY A 156 20.82 4.12 -12.16
CA GLY A 156 19.71 4.84 -12.83
C GLY A 156 18.96 4.06 -13.92
N THR A 157 19.35 2.82 -14.24
CA THR A 157 18.71 2.04 -15.33
C THR A 157 17.47 1.21 -14.90
N GLY A 158 17.09 1.26 -13.62
CA GLY A 158 16.04 0.43 -13.01
C GLY A 158 16.56 -0.94 -12.52
N GLU A 159 15.99 -1.51 -11.45
CA GLU A 159 16.63 -2.63 -10.72
C GLU A 159 16.89 -3.88 -11.59
N ALA A 160 16.00 -4.17 -12.56
CA ALA A 160 16.16 -5.30 -13.47
C ALA A 160 17.39 -5.14 -14.39
N ASN A 161 17.68 -3.93 -14.85
CA ASN A 161 18.87 -3.62 -15.66
C ASN A 161 20.12 -3.44 -14.78
N PHE A 162 19.98 -2.88 -13.58
CA PHE A 162 21.04 -2.74 -12.58
C PHE A 162 21.66 -4.10 -12.22
N LEU A 163 20.82 -5.10 -11.95
CA LEU A 163 21.29 -6.47 -11.67
C LEU A 163 21.60 -7.24 -12.96
N GLY A 164 20.73 -7.17 -13.98
CA GLY A 164 20.87 -7.91 -15.24
C GLY A 164 22.08 -7.48 -16.09
N GLY A 165 22.49 -6.21 -16.00
CA GLY A 165 23.68 -5.66 -16.63
C GLY A 165 24.96 -6.27 -16.07
N VAL A 166 25.10 -6.31 -14.74
CA VAL A 166 26.22 -6.99 -14.08
C VAL A 166 26.18 -8.50 -14.31
N ALA A 167 25.01 -9.13 -14.28
CA ALA A 167 24.86 -10.56 -14.61
C ALA A 167 25.35 -10.88 -16.03
N SER A 168 25.03 -10.02 -17.00
CA SER A 168 25.50 -10.14 -18.39
C SER A 168 27.01 -9.91 -18.50
N ALA A 169 27.53 -8.85 -17.86
CA ALA A 169 28.96 -8.52 -17.88
C ALA A 169 29.85 -9.58 -17.18
N LYS A 170 29.31 -10.29 -16.19
CA LYS A 170 29.99 -11.38 -15.45
C LYS A 170 29.70 -12.78 -16.04
N GLY A 171 28.89 -12.88 -17.09
CA GLY A 171 28.59 -14.14 -17.78
C GLY A 171 27.73 -15.13 -16.97
N VAL A 172 26.83 -14.63 -16.12
CA VAL A 172 25.99 -15.46 -15.23
C VAL A 172 24.94 -16.24 -16.03
N ILE A 173 25.18 -17.55 -16.19
CA ILE A 173 24.29 -18.44 -16.93
C ILE A 173 23.02 -18.72 -16.13
N GLY A 174 21.85 -18.50 -16.73
CA GLY A 174 20.56 -18.79 -16.11
C GLY A 174 20.10 -17.76 -15.07
N PHE A 175 20.63 -16.54 -15.12
CA PHE A 175 20.18 -15.43 -14.29
C PHE A 175 18.69 -15.12 -14.51
N ASP A 176 17.92 -15.05 -13.41
CA ASP A 176 16.50 -14.68 -13.37
C ASP A 176 16.37 -13.26 -12.80
N PRO A 177 16.04 -12.24 -13.62
CA PRO A 177 15.95 -10.84 -13.18
C PRO A 177 14.88 -10.60 -12.12
N GLU A 178 13.77 -11.34 -12.12
CA GLU A 178 12.66 -11.12 -11.19
C GLU A 178 12.95 -11.78 -9.83
N ALA A 179 13.49 -12.99 -9.84
CA ALA A 179 14.01 -13.60 -8.61
C ALA A 179 15.16 -12.77 -8.01
N ALA A 180 16.03 -12.21 -8.85
CA ALA A 180 17.11 -11.32 -8.42
C ALA A 180 16.57 -9.97 -7.86
N LYS A 181 15.64 -9.28 -8.55
CA LYS A 181 15.02 -8.03 -8.06
C LYS A 181 14.30 -8.26 -6.74
N LYS A 182 13.59 -9.39 -6.59
CA LYS A 182 12.95 -9.76 -5.32
C LYS A 182 14.00 -9.99 -4.21
N ARG A 183 15.03 -10.81 -4.46
CA ARG A 183 16.04 -11.13 -3.45
C ARG A 183 16.88 -9.92 -3.05
N PHE A 184 17.15 -9.03 -4.01
CA PHE A 184 17.73 -7.71 -3.77
C PHE A 184 16.92 -6.90 -2.76
N PHE A 185 15.60 -6.78 -2.92
CA PHE A 185 14.77 -6.06 -1.95
C PHE A 185 14.73 -6.75 -0.57
N GLU A 186 14.67 -8.09 -0.51
CA GLU A 186 14.74 -8.81 0.77
C GLU A 186 16.04 -8.48 1.54
N ILE A 187 17.18 -8.47 0.84
CA ILE A 187 18.50 -8.17 1.43
C ILE A 187 18.65 -6.68 1.73
N TYR A 188 18.20 -5.79 0.84
CA TYR A 188 18.24 -4.34 1.01
C TYR A 188 17.50 -3.91 2.29
N LEU A 189 16.28 -4.42 2.47
CA LEU A 189 15.43 -4.12 3.63
C LEU A 189 15.94 -4.79 4.92
N ASP A 190 16.40 -6.05 4.89
CA ASP A 190 16.89 -6.75 6.09
C ASP A 190 18.38 -6.50 6.42
N LYS A 191 19.13 -5.73 5.65
CA LYS A 191 20.51 -5.37 6.03
C LYS A 191 20.77 -3.87 6.07
N TYR A 192 20.32 -3.13 5.05
CA TYR A 192 20.84 -1.78 4.79
C TYR A 192 19.81 -0.66 5.05
N ALA A 193 18.55 -0.86 4.65
CA ALA A 193 17.44 0.09 4.85
C ALA A 193 16.62 -0.19 6.12
N LYS A 194 17.28 -0.52 7.23
CA LYS A 194 16.60 -0.65 8.54
C LYS A 194 16.23 0.73 9.10
N PRO A 195 15.11 0.88 9.84
CA PRO A 195 14.76 2.15 10.48
C PRO A 195 15.91 2.73 11.31
N ASN A 196 16.27 3.99 11.03
CA ASN A 196 17.42 4.71 11.58
C ASN A 196 18.80 4.03 11.32
N SER A 197 19.00 3.35 10.18
CA SER A 197 20.33 2.83 9.80
C SER A 197 21.35 3.93 9.47
N GLY A 198 20.89 5.18 9.29
CA GLY A 198 21.76 6.36 9.18
C GLY A 198 22.06 6.78 7.74
N ILE A 199 21.25 6.36 6.76
CA ILE A 199 21.44 6.72 5.34
C ILE A 199 21.02 8.15 4.99
N GLY A 200 20.37 8.87 5.91
CA GLY A 200 19.86 10.23 5.68
C GLY A 200 20.99 11.26 5.54
N PHE A 201 20.85 12.21 4.61
CA PHE A 201 21.85 13.27 4.46
C PHE A 201 21.76 14.31 5.59
N PRO A 202 22.89 14.75 6.17
CA PRO A 202 22.92 15.85 7.14
C PRO A 202 22.28 17.13 6.57
N GLY A 203 21.44 17.79 7.37
CA GLY A 203 20.69 18.98 6.95
C GLY A 203 19.33 18.70 6.30
N ALA A 204 19.02 17.45 5.93
CA ALA A 204 17.74 17.12 5.30
C ALA A 204 16.55 17.34 6.24
N LEU A 205 16.63 16.85 7.48
CA LEU A 205 15.58 17.04 8.49
C LEU A 205 15.45 18.51 8.88
N GLU A 206 16.57 19.19 9.06
CA GLU A 206 16.65 20.60 9.42
C GLU A 206 15.98 21.48 8.37
N LEU A 207 16.27 21.26 7.08
CA LEU A 207 15.68 22.00 5.97
C LEU A 207 14.18 21.72 5.81
N ILE A 208 13.74 20.46 5.95
CA ILE A 208 12.30 20.11 5.97
C ILE A 208 11.59 20.88 7.10
N MET A 209 12.19 20.92 8.30
CA MET A 209 11.65 21.65 9.44
C MET A 209 11.73 23.18 9.28
N GLU A 210 12.66 23.73 8.51
CA GLU A 210 12.66 25.15 8.12
C GLU A 210 11.55 25.48 7.14
N CYS A 211 11.37 24.67 6.09
CA CYS A 211 10.30 24.84 5.11
C CYS A 211 8.91 24.83 5.77
N LYS A 212 8.63 23.85 6.64
CA LYS A 212 7.34 23.80 7.37
C LYS A 212 7.17 24.97 8.34
N ARG A 213 8.23 25.41 9.03
CA ARG A 213 8.18 26.61 9.90
C ARG A 213 7.94 27.91 9.12
N ALA A 214 8.36 27.95 7.86
CA ALA A 214 8.06 29.05 6.93
C ALA A 214 6.66 28.96 6.29
N GLY A 215 5.84 27.97 6.66
CA GLY A 215 4.51 27.76 6.10
C GLY A 215 4.48 27.10 4.71
N LEU A 216 5.62 26.62 4.21
CA LEU A 216 5.70 25.88 2.95
C LEU A 216 5.21 24.44 3.15
N LYS A 217 4.44 23.94 2.18
CA LYS A 217 4.16 22.50 2.09
C LYS A 217 5.39 21.74 1.62
N VAL A 218 5.58 20.51 2.10
CA VAL A 218 6.72 19.66 1.75
C VAL A 218 6.26 18.29 1.28
N ALA A 219 6.86 17.77 0.21
CA ALA A 219 6.50 16.45 -0.35
C ALA A 219 7.71 15.66 -0.83
N VAL A 220 7.59 14.33 -0.80
CA VAL A 220 8.52 13.41 -1.48
C VAL A 220 7.96 13.07 -2.86
N ALA A 221 8.82 13.10 -3.89
CA ALA A 221 8.46 12.88 -5.28
C ALA A 221 9.55 12.06 -6.01
N SER A 222 9.51 10.73 -5.81
CA SER A 222 10.58 9.82 -6.24
C SER A 222 10.15 8.84 -7.34
N SER A 223 11.09 8.46 -8.21
CA SER A 223 10.93 7.43 -9.25
C SER A 223 11.10 5.99 -8.74
N ALA A 224 11.06 5.76 -7.42
CA ALA A 224 11.17 4.44 -6.80
C ALA A 224 9.81 3.81 -6.45
N ASP A 225 9.74 2.47 -6.43
CA ASP A 225 8.61 1.68 -5.91
C ASP A 225 8.29 2.06 -4.44
N ARG A 226 7.01 2.13 -4.05
CA ARG A 226 6.58 2.65 -2.75
C ARG A 226 7.26 1.98 -1.55
N ILE A 227 7.51 0.67 -1.66
CA ILE A 227 8.16 -0.15 -0.64
C ILE A 227 9.59 0.35 -0.35
N LYS A 228 10.33 0.75 -1.39
CA LYS A 228 11.65 1.37 -1.25
C LYS A 228 11.54 2.78 -0.65
N VAL A 229 10.51 3.55 -1.02
CA VAL A 229 10.28 4.91 -0.51
C VAL A 229 10.03 4.92 1.00
N ASP A 230 9.04 4.16 1.48
CA ASP A 230 8.71 4.14 2.92
C ASP A 230 9.87 3.57 3.76
N ALA A 231 10.65 2.61 3.21
CA ALA A 231 11.83 2.05 3.88
C ALA A 231 12.99 3.05 3.96
N ASN A 232 13.30 3.76 2.87
CA ASN A 232 14.41 4.72 2.83
C ASN A 232 14.12 5.93 3.74
N LEU A 233 12.87 6.41 3.79
CA LEU A 233 12.45 7.43 4.75
C LEU A 233 12.62 6.97 6.21
N ALA A 234 12.20 5.74 6.54
CA ALA A 234 12.42 5.18 7.87
C ALA A 234 13.92 5.01 8.20
N ALA A 235 14.74 4.59 7.23
CA ALA A 235 16.18 4.38 7.38
C ALA A 235 16.97 5.70 7.52
N ALA A 236 16.50 6.77 6.88
CA ALA A 236 16.99 8.14 7.01
C ALA A 236 16.58 8.81 8.34
N GLY A 237 15.66 8.22 9.10
CA GLY A 237 15.09 8.84 10.32
C GLY A 237 14.07 9.95 10.02
N LEU A 238 13.51 9.97 8.81
CA LEU A 238 12.53 10.95 8.33
C LEU A 238 11.12 10.33 8.37
N PRO A 239 10.36 10.43 9.48
CA PRO A 239 9.03 9.83 9.56
C PRO A 239 8.08 10.45 8.51
N ALA A 240 7.30 9.60 7.85
CA ALA A 240 6.41 9.98 6.75
C ALA A 240 5.44 11.14 7.09
N SER A 241 5.08 11.30 8.38
CA SER A 241 4.25 12.39 8.90
C SER A 241 4.90 13.79 8.83
N LEU A 242 6.17 13.91 8.45
CA LEU A 242 6.77 15.20 8.09
C LEU A 242 6.24 15.73 6.76
N PHE A 243 5.81 14.85 5.85
CA PHE A 243 5.48 15.21 4.47
C PHE A 243 3.97 15.35 4.27
N ASP A 244 3.58 16.44 3.61
CA ASP A 244 2.19 16.75 3.27
C ASP A 244 1.71 15.94 2.04
N ALA A 245 2.65 15.36 1.28
CA ALA A 245 2.40 14.32 0.27
C ALA A 245 3.64 13.41 0.09
N ILE A 246 3.42 12.15 -0.31
CA ILE A 246 4.47 11.21 -0.73
C ILE A 246 4.03 10.56 -2.04
N VAL A 247 4.82 10.74 -3.10
CA VAL A 247 4.57 10.24 -4.45
C VAL A 247 5.72 9.32 -4.87
N SER A 248 5.35 8.13 -5.34
CA SER A 248 6.24 7.04 -5.76
C SER A 248 5.88 6.55 -7.17
N ALA A 249 6.73 5.72 -7.78
CA ALA A 249 6.61 5.30 -9.18
C ALA A 249 5.35 4.47 -9.51
N ASP A 250 4.79 3.76 -8.53
CA ASP A 250 3.77 2.71 -8.69
C ASP A 250 2.46 3.19 -9.34
N ALA A 251 2.27 4.51 -9.45
CA ALA A 251 1.09 5.16 -10.02
C ALA A 251 1.32 5.77 -11.43
N PHE A 252 2.49 5.60 -12.05
CA PHE A 252 2.86 6.30 -13.28
C PHE A 252 3.47 5.37 -14.35
N GLU A 253 2.96 5.48 -15.59
CA GLU A 253 3.55 4.82 -16.76
C GLU A 253 4.85 5.52 -17.23
N ASN A 254 4.98 6.82 -16.97
CA ASN A 254 6.13 7.65 -17.34
C ASN A 254 6.83 8.18 -16.08
N LEU A 255 8.08 7.78 -15.86
CA LEU A 255 8.93 8.28 -14.77
C LEU A 255 9.80 9.46 -15.25
N LYS A 256 10.55 10.09 -14.32
CA LYS A 256 11.52 11.17 -14.65
C LYS A 256 12.42 10.70 -15.83
N PRO A 257 12.55 11.45 -16.94
CA PRO A 257 12.34 12.89 -17.09
C PRO A 257 10.91 13.36 -17.44
N ALA A 258 9.90 12.48 -17.40
CA ALA A 258 8.51 12.92 -17.51
C ALA A 258 8.08 13.73 -16.26
N PRO A 259 7.25 14.78 -16.41
CA PRO A 259 6.86 15.67 -15.31
C PRO A 259 5.80 15.08 -14.36
N ASP A 260 5.23 13.93 -14.70
CA ASP A 260 4.01 13.35 -14.14
C ASP A 260 4.04 13.22 -12.60
N ILE A 261 5.15 12.71 -12.06
CA ILE A 261 5.36 12.53 -10.60
C ILE A 261 5.29 13.89 -9.86
N PHE A 262 5.95 14.92 -10.41
CA PHE A 262 5.93 16.26 -9.80
C PHE A 262 4.59 16.97 -9.95
N LEU A 263 3.95 16.86 -11.12
CA LEU A 263 2.61 17.41 -11.34
C LEU A 263 1.57 16.77 -10.41
N ALA A 264 1.70 15.46 -10.14
CA ALA A 264 0.88 14.77 -9.16
C ALA A 264 1.14 15.26 -7.73
N ALA A 265 2.41 15.43 -7.33
CA ALA A 265 2.75 16.01 -6.02
C ALA A 265 2.16 17.42 -5.86
N SER A 266 2.33 18.30 -6.86
CA SER A 266 1.72 19.65 -6.90
C SER A 266 0.20 19.59 -6.71
N LYS A 267 -0.46 18.65 -7.38
CA LYS A 267 -1.92 18.45 -7.32
C LYS A 267 -2.38 17.94 -5.96
N ILE A 268 -1.67 17.00 -5.33
CA ILE A 268 -1.98 16.49 -3.98
C ILE A 268 -1.78 17.60 -2.94
N LEU A 269 -0.73 18.41 -3.07
CA LEU A 269 -0.51 19.58 -2.21
C LEU A 269 -1.53 20.71 -2.43
N ASN A 270 -2.29 20.68 -3.54
CA ASN A 270 -3.13 21.77 -4.02
C ASN A 270 -2.36 23.10 -4.15
N VAL A 271 -1.20 23.03 -4.82
CA VAL A 271 -0.32 24.17 -5.13
C VAL A 271 -0.07 24.21 -6.64
N ASP A 272 -0.07 25.40 -7.24
CA ASP A 272 0.21 25.57 -8.66
C ASP A 272 1.68 25.22 -8.97
N PRO A 273 2.00 24.50 -10.08
CA PRO A 273 3.38 24.14 -10.40
C PRO A 273 4.36 25.32 -10.49
N SER A 274 3.90 26.52 -10.83
CA SER A 274 4.75 27.72 -10.83
C SER A 274 5.18 28.15 -9.42
N GLU A 275 4.39 27.85 -8.37
CA GLU A 275 4.71 28.08 -6.96
C GLU A 275 5.47 26.91 -6.30
N CYS A 276 5.76 25.85 -7.06
CA CYS A 276 6.53 24.70 -6.59
C CYS A 276 8.02 24.83 -6.91
N LEU A 277 8.85 24.40 -5.96
CA LEU A 277 10.30 24.28 -6.12
C LEU A 277 10.73 22.84 -5.84
N VAL A 278 11.51 22.26 -6.75
CA VAL A 278 12.07 20.91 -6.66
C VAL A 278 13.48 20.95 -6.07
N ILE A 279 13.84 19.94 -5.27
CA ILE A 279 15.23 19.63 -4.89
C ILE A 279 15.58 18.23 -5.42
N GLU A 280 16.66 18.13 -6.19
CA GLU A 280 16.98 16.99 -7.07
C GLU A 280 18.51 16.82 -7.22
N ASP A 281 19.00 15.60 -7.41
CA ASP A 281 20.41 15.25 -7.66
C ASP A 281 20.68 14.77 -9.10
N ALA A 282 19.65 14.31 -9.82
CA ALA A 282 19.76 13.65 -11.10
C ALA A 282 19.31 14.52 -12.29
N LEU A 283 20.04 14.41 -13.42
CA LEU A 283 19.78 15.13 -14.67
C LEU A 283 18.32 14.95 -15.16
N ALA A 284 17.80 13.73 -15.06
CA ALA A 284 16.45 13.38 -15.48
C ALA A 284 15.38 14.09 -14.64
N GLY A 285 15.58 14.24 -13.33
CA GLY A 285 14.63 14.95 -12.48
C GLY A 285 14.67 16.47 -12.67
N VAL A 286 15.85 17.05 -12.93
CA VAL A 286 15.93 18.48 -13.30
C VAL A 286 15.18 18.74 -14.62
N GLN A 287 15.24 17.81 -15.57
CA GLN A 287 14.43 17.85 -16.80
C GLN A 287 12.93 17.71 -16.51
N ALA A 288 12.52 16.80 -15.62
CA ALA A 288 11.12 16.63 -15.21
C ALA A 288 10.56 17.87 -14.50
N ALA A 289 11.33 18.49 -13.60
CA ALA A 289 10.95 19.73 -12.91
C ALA A 289 10.71 20.87 -13.92
N LYS A 290 11.60 21.02 -14.92
CA LYS A 290 11.42 21.97 -16.03
C LYS A 290 10.21 21.66 -16.90
N ALA A 291 9.97 20.39 -17.23
CA ALA A 291 8.78 19.97 -17.97
C ALA A 291 7.48 20.25 -17.19
N ALA A 292 7.52 20.15 -15.86
CA ALA A 292 6.44 20.54 -14.96
C ALA A 292 6.31 22.06 -14.75
N ARG A 293 7.24 22.87 -15.31
CA ARG A 293 7.37 24.32 -15.12
C ARG A 293 7.65 24.77 -13.68
N MET A 294 8.28 23.91 -12.90
CA MET A 294 8.72 24.18 -11.53
C MET A 294 10.14 24.79 -11.53
N ARG A 295 10.48 25.51 -10.45
CA ARG A 295 11.88 25.86 -10.17
C ARG A 295 12.62 24.64 -9.63
N CYS A 296 13.94 24.59 -9.78
CA CYS A 296 14.74 23.45 -9.31
C CYS A 296 16.07 23.90 -8.71
N VAL A 297 16.36 23.45 -7.48
CA VAL A 297 17.65 23.58 -6.81
C VAL A 297 18.32 22.20 -6.88
N ALA A 298 19.34 22.05 -7.72
CA ALA A 298 20.04 20.78 -7.83
C ALA A 298 21.13 20.63 -6.76
N VAL A 299 21.42 19.39 -6.34
CA VAL A 299 22.50 19.05 -5.41
C VAL A 299 23.54 18.12 -6.07
N THR A 300 24.83 18.41 -5.92
CA THR A 300 25.91 17.61 -6.54
C THR A 300 26.31 16.38 -5.71
N THR A 301 25.31 15.63 -5.21
CA THR A 301 25.50 14.41 -4.41
C THR A 301 25.77 13.18 -5.28
N THR A 302 25.09 13.09 -6.44
CA THR A 302 25.20 11.96 -7.39
C THR A 302 25.89 12.35 -8.69
N LEU A 303 25.65 13.58 -9.18
CA LEU A 303 26.23 14.11 -10.43
C LEU A 303 27.09 15.36 -10.18
N THR A 304 28.04 15.62 -11.09
CA THR A 304 28.89 16.81 -11.03
C THR A 304 28.11 18.10 -11.32
N TYR A 305 28.69 19.25 -10.95
CA TYR A 305 28.15 20.56 -11.30
C TYR A 305 27.98 20.69 -12.83
N GLU A 306 28.99 20.28 -13.59
CA GLU A 306 29.04 20.36 -15.05
C GLU A 306 27.97 19.49 -15.73
N GLU A 307 27.63 18.34 -15.15
CA GLU A 307 26.55 17.47 -15.63
C GLU A 307 25.17 18.08 -15.34
N LEU A 308 24.92 18.47 -14.09
CA LEU A 308 23.65 19.09 -13.69
C LEU A 308 23.39 20.41 -14.44
N GLN A 309 24.44 21.19 -14.70
CA GLN A 309 24.37 22.43 -15.46
C GLN A 309 23.84 22.24 -16.90
N GLN A 310 23.91 21.03 -17.48
CA GLN A 310 23.33 20.71 -18.81
C GLN A 310 21.80 20.78 -18.78
N ALA A 311 21.17 20.21 -17.74
CA ALA A 311 19.74 20.40 -17.48
C ALA A 311 19.41 21.81 -16.97
N SER A 312 20.44 22.60 -16.62
CA SER A 312 20.38 24.03 -16.26
C SER A 312 19.33 24.38 -15.19
N PRO A 313 19.43 23.80 -13.98
CA PRO A 313 18.54 24.10 -12.85
C PRO A 313 18.60 25.59 -12.46
N SER A 314 17.63 26.03 -11.65
CA SER A 314 17.53 27.40 -11.17
C SER A 314 18.68 27.78 -10.23
N LEU A 315 19.16 26.82 -9.43
CA LEU A 315 20.37 26.90 -8.60
C LEU A 315 21.06 25.54 -8.54
N ILE A 316 22.35 25.53 -8.17
CA ILE A 316 23.09 24.32 -7.78
C ILE A 316 23.70 24.55 -6.39
N ARG A 317 23.65 23.52 -5.54
CA ARG A 317 24.33 23.43 -4.24
C ARG A 317 25.12 22.12 -4.15
N LYS A 318 26.00 21.99 -3.17
CA LYS A 318 26.83 20.78 -3.01
C LYS A 318 26.02 19.59 -2.51
N ASP A 319 25.22 19.82 -1.49
CA ASP A 319 24.38 18.85 -0.80
C ASP A 319 23.15 19.57 -0.21
N ILE A 320 22.17 18.80 0.29
CA ILE A 320 20.92 19.35 0.86
C ILE A 320 21.18 20.25 2.07
N GLY A 321 22.20 19.94 2.89
CA GLY A 321 22.65 20.77 4.01
C GLY A 321 23.35 22.07 3.60
N ASN A 322 23.48 22.35 2.29
CA ASN A 322 23.93 23.62 1.75
C ASN A 322 22.82 24.38 1.00
N VAL A 323 21.59 23.85 0.94
CA VAL A 323 20.40 24.58 0.47
C VAL A 323 19.84 25.40 1.63
N LEU A 324 19.76 26.73 1.47
CA LEU A 324 19.20 27.62 2.49
C LEU A 324 17.72 27.92 2.21
N LEU A 325 16.94 28.24 3.25
CA LEU A 325 15.56 28.72 3.07
C LEU A 325 15.48 29.97 2.16
N ASN A 326 16.50 30.82 2.14
CA ASN A 326 16.60 31.96 1.21
C ASN A 326 16.89 31.56 -0.25
N ASP A 327 17.51 30.40 -0.49
CA ASP A 327 17.68 29.85 -1.84
C ASP A 327 16.32 29.39 -2.40
N ILE A 328 15.49 28.81 -1.53
CA ILE A 328 14.13 28.39 -1.83
C ILE A 328 13.23 29.60 -2.07
N LEU A 329 13.13 30.52 -1.10
CA LEU A 329 12.18 31.63 -1.13
C LEU A 329 12.53 32.74 -2.14
N TYR A 330 13.82 32.98 -2.40
CA TYR A 330 14.27 34.18 -3.11
C TYR A 330 15.34 33.93 -4.21
N GLY A 331 15.74 32.69 -4.46
CA GLY A 331 16.78 32.37 -5.45
C GLY A 331 18.21 32.70 -4.99
N GLY A 332 18.40 32.90 -3.68
CA GLY A 332 19.70 33.21 -3.10
C GLY A 332 20.22 34.62 -3.44
N PRO A 333 21.50 34.93 -3.16
CA PRO A 333 22.04 36.28 -3.24
C PRO A 333 22.12 36.89 -4.66
N SER A 334 21.88 36.09 -5.71
CA SER A 334 21.88 36.56 -7.11
C SER A 334 20.60 37.31 -7.51
N GLY A 335 19.53 37.24 -6.71
CA GLY A 335 18.22 37.86 -7.01
C GLY A 335 18.15 39.40 -6.94
N ARG A 336 19.29 40.11 -6.84
CA ARG A 336 19.34 41.58 -6.87
C ARG A 336 20.29 42.05 -7.98
N ASN A 337 19.75 42.83 -8.92
CA ASN A 337 20.45 43.33 -10.09
C ASN A 337 21.70 44.15 -9.72
N GLY A 338 22.88 43.56 -9.93
CA GLY A 338 24.18 44.21 -9.73
C GLY A 338 25.18 43.70 -10.76
N ARG A 339 25.74 44.61 -11.57
CA ARG A 339 26.73 44.28 -12.61
C ARG A 339 27.97 43.62 -11.99
N MET A 340 28.12 42.31 -12.14
CA MET A 340 29.42 41.67 -11.93
C MET A 340 30.40 42.16 -13.00
N GLN A 341 31.43 42.89 -12.57
CA GLN A 341 32.62 43.09 -13.39
C GLN A 341 33.44 41.80 -13.41
N ASN A 342 34.05 41.51 -14.56
CA ASN A 342 34.78 40.28 -14.83
C ASN A 342 36.04 40.16 -13.94
N PRO A 343 36.20 39.10 -13.13
CA PRO A 343 37.41 38.88 -12.33
C PRO A 343 38.54 38.27 -13.17
N GLN A 344 39.07 39.05 -14.13
CA GLN A 344 40.40 38.83 -14.68
C GLN A 344 41.29 40.06 -14.40
N ASN A 345 42.54 39.80 -14.04
CA ASN A 345 43.59 40.77 -13.70
C ASN A 345 43.38 41.59 -12.40
N ILE A 346 43.68 40.97 -11.25
CA ILE A 346 44.57 41.61 -10.27
C ILE A 346 45.75 40.67 -10.01
N SER A 347 46.87 40.94 -10.68
CA SER A 347 48.09 40.10 -10.64
C SER A 347 49.35 40.96 -10.57
N SER A 348 49.38 41.96 -9.67
CA SER A 348 50.52 42.89 -9.54
C SER A 348 50.60 43.64 -8.20
N LEU A 349 50.88 42.93 -7.10
CA LEU A 349 51.39 43.47 -5.82
C LEU A 349 51.74 42.29 -4.88
N GLY A 350 52.97 42.07 -4.42
CA GLY A 350 54.28 42.64 -4.79
C GLY A 350 55.40 41.77 -4.18
N LYS A 351 56.56 41.65 -4.82
CA LYS A 351 57.66 40.79 -4.33
C LYS A 351 58.59 41.52 -3.36
N SER A 352 58.74 40.97 -2.16
CA SER A 352 59.97 40.96 -1.35
C SER A 352 59.97 39.63 -0.57
N SER A 353 60.96 38.75 -0.71
CA SER A 353 62.27 38.81 -0.04
C SER A 353 62.14 38.76 1.50
N SER A 354 62.80 37.86 2.24
CA SER A 354 63.96 37.02 1.88
C SER A 354 64.06 35.69 2.64
N GLU A 355 64.95 34.86 2.09
CA GLU A 355 65.63 33.66 2.58
C GLU A 355 65.86 33.47 4.11
N GLN A 356 65.95 32.17 4.48
CA GLN A 356 66.83 31.56 5.50
C GLN A 356 66.84 32.14 6.94
N LEU A 357 66.51 31.29 7.93
CA LEU A 357 67.54 30.66 8.79
C LEU A 357 66.99 29.58 9.75
N ASN A 358 67.91 28.78 10.28
CA ASN A 358 67.67 27.71 11.26
C ASN A 358 67.46 28.25 12.69
N GLY A 359 66.91 27.44 13.60
CA GLY A 359 67.10 27.67 15.05
C GLY A 359 66.19 26.84 15.95
N ALA A 360 66.78 26.12 16.91
CA ALA A 360 66.06 25.47 18.01
C ALA A 360 66.28 26.23 19.33
N LEU A 361 65.60 25.78 20.40
CA LEU A 361 65.74 26.22 21.82
C LEU A 361 65.15 27.61 22.13
N SER A 362 64.71 27.94 23.36
CA SER A 362 64.15 27.16 24.49
C SER A 362 63.71 28.16 25.60
N THR A 363 62.94 27.71 26.61
CA THR A 363 62.86 28.29 27.99
C THR A 363 62.37 29.75 28.14
N ASP A 364 61.77 30.24 29.23
CA ASP A 364 61.20 29.64 30.47
C ASP A 364 60.27 30.68 31.17
N PHE A 365 59.74 30.33 32.36
CA PHE A 365 58.90 31.12 33.30
C PHE A 365 57.44 31.38 32.86
N ALA A 366 56.38 31.10 33.62
CA ALA A 366 56.07 31.29 35.06
C ALA A 366 55.71 32.76 35.39
N GLN A 367 54.76 33.09 36.29
CA GLN A 367 54.14 32.31 37.39
C GLN A 367 52.76 32.95 37.79
N GLU A 368 51.95 32.23 38.59
CA GLU A 368 51.07 32.80 39.68
C GLU A 368 49.78 33.61 39.34
N ILE A 369 48.70 33.64 40.16
CA ILE A 369 48.32 32.89 41.40
C ILE A 369 46.77 32.84 41.61
N ASN A 370 46.29 31.90 42.46
CA ASN A 370 45.07 31.78 43.31
C ASN A 370 43.92 32.82 43.26
N ALA A 371 42.67 32.61 43.71
CA ALA A 371 41.75 31.47 44.03
C ALA A 371 40.41 32.12 44.54
N GLU A 372 39.37 31.53 45.17
CA GLU A 372 38.94 30.17 45.57
C GLU A 372 37.38 30.16 45.74
N SER A 373 36.79 29.09 46.32
CA SER A 373 35.37 28.91 46.71
C SER A 373 34.32 28.75 45.58
N GLU A 374 33.29 27.90 45.68
CA GLU A 374 33.00 26.84 46.68
C GLU A 374 32.29 25.62 46.04
N LYS A 375 31.90 24.61 46.83
CA LYS A 375 31.77 23.20 46.39
C LYS A 375 30.34 22.71 46.10
N GLY A 376 30.22 21.85 45.10
CA GLY A 376 29.07 20.95 44.88
C GLY A 376 29.53 19.53 44.51
N HIS A 377 29.36 18.57 45.43
CA HIS A 377 29.62 17.13 45.23
C HIS A 377 28.36 16.41 44.68
N PHE A 378 28.41 15.26 44.00
CA PHE A 378 29.48 14.53 43.30
C PHE A 378 28.85 13.36 42.52
N LEU A 379 29.16 13.18 41.23
CA LEU A 379 28.99 11.90 40.53
C LEU A 379 29.96 11.85 39.34
N GLY A 380 31.17 11.37 39.60
CA GLY A 380 32.29 11.44 38.67
C GLY A 380 32.09 10.59 37.41
N GLY A 381 32.50 11.14 36.25
CA GLY A 381 32.48 10.40 34.99
C GLY A 381 33.42 9.19 35.02
N LEU A 382 32.93 8.04 34.58
CA LEU A 382 33.74 6.83 34.41
C LEU A 382 34.71 7.01 33.23
N GLN A 383 35.93 7.48 33.53
CA GLN A 383 37.04 7.58 32.58
C GLN A 383 37.65 6.20 32.27
N GLY A 384 36.81 5.27 31.77
CA GLY A 384 37.21 3.93 31.35
C GLY A 384 37.96 3.90 30.03
N SER A 385 38.64 2.79 29.74
CA SER A 385 39.27 2.59 28.44
C SER A 385 38.22 2.47 27.33
N ARG A 386 38.60 2.71 26.06
CA ARG A 386 37.72 2.45 24.90
C ARG A 386 37.15 1.02 24.92
N ARG A 387 37.86 0.04 25.49
CA ARG A 387 37.39 -1.34 25.69
C ARG A 387 36.26 -1.47 26.72
N ASP A 388 36.24 -0.64 27.75
CA ASP A 388 35.22 -0.68 28.80
C ASP A 388 33.94 0.02 28.33
N ILE A 389 34.07 1.14 27.61
CA ILE A 389 32.94 1.81 26.94
C ILE A 389 32.26 0.83 25.95
N LEU A 390 33.03 0.06 25.17
CA LEU A 390 32.47 -0.99 24.29
C LEU A 390 31.79 -2.13 25.06
N ARG A 391 32.34 -2.58 26.19
CA ARG A 391 31.74 -3.63 27.03
C ARG A 391 30.44 -3.19 27.72
N TYR A 392 30.45 -2.02 28.37
CA TYR A 392 29.25 -1.52 29.05
C TYR A 392 28.22 -0.91 28.10
N GLY A 393 28.66 -0.36 26.96
CA GLY A 393 27.77 0.07 25.88
C GLY A 393 27.04 -1.09 25.22
N SER A 394 27.75 -2.17 24.84
CA SER A 394 27.08 -3.37 24.30
C SER A 394 26.17 -4.05 25.32
N LEU A 395 26.54 -4.08 26.61
CA LEU A 395 25.65 -4.55 27.69
C LEU A 395 24.42 -3.64 27.84
N GLY A 396 24.58 -2.32 27.78
CA GLY A 396 23.48 -1.36 27.80
C GLY A 396 22.52 -1.52 26.63
N ILE A 397 23.04 -1.74 25.42
CA ILE A 397 22.24 -2.07 24.23
C ILE A 397 21.50 -3.40 24.43
N ALA A 398 22.19 -4.47 24.86
CA ALA A 398 21.56 -5.77 25.11
C ALA A 398 20.45 -5.71 26.18
N VAL A 399 20.67 -4.97 27.27
CA VAL A 399 19.66 -4.70 28.32
C VAL A 399 18.52 -3.86 27.76
N SER A 400 18.79 -2.85 26.92
CA SER A 400 17.76 -2.00 26.30
C SER A 400 16.91 -2.78 25.28
N SER A 401 17.54 -3.66 24.49
CA SER A 401 16.85 -4.60 23.58
C SER A 401 16.03 -5.63 24.36
N LEU A 402 16.54 -6.16 25.47
CA LEU A 402 15.79 -7.09 26.33
C LEU A 402 14.59 -6.39 26.99
N ILE A 403 14.77 -5.18 27.53
CA ILE A 403 13.69 -4.34 28.06
C ILE A 403 12.68 -4.03 26.94
N PHE A 404 13.13 -3.67 25.73
CA PHE A 404 12.24 -3.42 24.60
C PHE A 404 11.44 -4.67 24.21
N THR A 405 12.06 -5.85 24.17
CA THR A 405 11.38 -7.13 23.91
C THR A 405 10.37 -7.49 25.00
N ILE A 406 10.66 -7.20 26.27
CA ILE A 406 9.74 -7.44 27.39
C ILE A 406 8.57 -6.44 27.36
N SER A 407 8.85 -5.15 27.16
CA SER A 407 7.83 -4.09 27.10
C SER A 407 6.91 -4.22 25.88
N ASN A 408 7.45 -4.62 24.73
CA ASN A 408 6.71 -4.81 23.49
C ASN A 408 6.29 -6.28 23.26
N TRP A 409 6.38 -7.13 24.28
CA TRP A 409 6.02 -8.56 24.19
C TRP A 409 4.61 -8.78 23.62
N LYS A 410 3.66 -7.86 23.89
CA LYS A 410 2.31 -7.86 23.31
C LYS A 410 2.30 -7.83 21.77
N ALA A 411 3.20 -7.07 21.12
CA ALA A 411 3.29 -7.03 19.66
C ALA A 411 3.85 -8.34 19.06
N MET A 412 4.67 -9.07 19.82
CA MET A 412 5.24 -10.35 19.40
C MET A 412 4.31 -11.56 19.59
N GLN A 413 3.15 -11.41 20.26
CA GLN A 413 2.25 -12.54 20.58
C GLN A 413 1.72 -13.29 19.35
N TYR A 414 1.59 -12.59 18.22
CA TYR A 414 1.09 -13.14 16.95
C TYR A 414 2.13 -14.01 16.22
N ALA A 415 3.41 -13.74 16.42
CA ALA A 415 4.51 -14.46 15.77
C ALA A 415 4.80 -15.76 16.55
N SER A 416 4.21 -16.87 16.11
CA SER A 416 4.42 -18.15 16.78
C SER A 416 5.92 -18.54 16.77
N PRO A 417 6.50 -19.04 17.89
CA PRO A 417 7.91 -19.43 17.91
C PRO A 417 8.28 -20.50 16.87
N LYS A 418 7.32 -21.37 16.51
CA LYS A 418 7.44 -22.30 15.38
C LYS A 418 7.43 -21.58 14.03
N GLY A 419 6.52 -20.63 13.80
CA GLY A 419 6.45 -19.85 12.56
C GLY A 419 7.70 -19.02 12.32
N LEU A 420 8.22 -18.37 13.37
CA LEU A 420 9.53 -17.71 13.35
C LEU A 420 10.65 -18.70 13.00
N LEU A 421 10.71 -19.86 13.67
CA LEU A 421 11.73 -20.88 13.37
C LEU A 421 11.62 -21.48 11.96
N ASN A 422 10.41 -21.60 11.41
CA ASN A 422 10.16 -22.06 10.04
C ASN A 422 10.61 -21.00 9.01
N PHE A 423 10.33 -19.72 9.30
CA PHE A 423 10.77 -18.56 8.51
C PHE A 423 12.31 -18.47 8.49
N PHE A 424 12.96 -18.50 9.66
CA PHE A 424 14.43 -18.52 9.77
C PHE A 424 15.10 -19.78 9.17
N LYS A 425 14.34 -20.85 8.90
CA LYS A 425 14.81 -22.04 8.17
C LYS A 425 14.53 -21.99 6.67
N GLY A 426 13.98 -20.89 6.14
CA GLY A 426 13.72 -20.71 4.71
C GLY A 426 12.65 -21.65 4.15
N ASN A 427 11.76 -22.18 5.00
CA ASN A 427 10.94 -23.35 4.67
C ASN A 427 9.67 -23.03 3.84
N ASN A 428 9.76 -22.06 2.92
CA ASN A 428 8.72 -21.70 1.94
C ASN A 428 8.69 -22.63 0.70
N ARG A 429 9.42 -23.76 0.73
CA ARG A 429 9.25 -24.85 -0.24
C ARG A 429 8.07 -25.71 0.17
N SER A 430 7.31 -26.19 -0.82
CA SER A 430 6.25 -27.18 -0.59
C SER A 430 6.79 -28.43 0.11
N ILE A 431 5.99 -29.04 0.99
CA ILE A 431 6.38 -30.23 1.78
C ILE A 431 6.28 -31.51 0.91
N LEU A 432 6.85 -31.43 -0.29
CA LEU A 432 6.83 -32.44 -1.35
C LEU A 432 8.25 -32.69 -1.90
N GLY A 433 9.22 -32.77 -0.99
CA GLY A 433 10.59 -33.14 -1.30
C GLY A 433 11.45 -33.30 -0.04
N GLN A 434 12.01 -34.49 0.14
CA GLN A 434 13.11 -34.80 1.07
C GLN A 434 12.90 -34.45 2.55
N ASN A 435 12.31 -35.39 3.31
CA ASN A 435 12.87 -35.83 4.60
C ASN A 435 12.11 -37.06 5.14
N GLU A 436 12.59 -38.26 4.80
CA GLU A 436 12.15 -39.50 5.48
C GLU A 436 12.79 -39.58 6.87
N GLY A 437 12.10 -39.10 7.90
CA GLY A 437 12.54 -39.23 9.30
C GLY A 437 11.98 -38.20 10.26
N ALA A 438 11.60 -37.01 9.78
CA ALA A 438 10.91 -36.03 10.61
C ALA A 438 9.49 -36.50 10.95
N LEU A 439 9.14 -36.52 12.24
CA LEU A 439 7.78 -36.81 12.71
C LEU A 439 6.80 -35.72 12.24
N LEU A 440 6.17 -35.94 11.09
CA LEU A 440 5.05 -35.13 10.59
C LEU A 440 3.95 -35.07 11.66
N GLN A 441 3.80 -33.89 12.25
CA GLN A 441 2.94 -33.65 13.40
C GLN A 441 1.47 -33.92 13.04
N MET A 442 0.88 -34.93 13.67
CA MET A 442 -0.51 -35.33 13.43
C MET A 442 -1.45 -34.32 14.10
N PHE A 443 -2.22 -33.59 13.29
CA PHE A 443 -3.11 -32.52 13.74
C PHE A 443 -4.15 -33.01 14.76
N ARG A 444 -4.44 -32.15 15.76
CA ARG A 444 -5.50 -32.34 16.75
C ARG A 444 -6.11 -31.00 17.12
N VAL A 445 -7.43 -30.93 17.21
CA VAL A 445 -8.13 -29.82 17.87
C VAL A 445 -8.16 -30.07 19.39
N PRO A 446 -7.90 -29.06 20.23
CA PRO A 446 -8.13 -29.17 21.67
C PRO A 446 -9.60 -29.47 22.00
N PRO A 447 -9.90 -30.26 23.05
CA PRO A 447 -11.26 -30.70 23.35
C PRO A 447 -12.20 -29.62 23.90
N ASN A 448 -11.67 -28.44 24.24
CA ASN A 448 -12.36 -27.39 25.00
C ASN A 448 -12.52 -26.07 24.22
N LEU A 449 -12.37 -26.08 22.89
CA LEU A 449 -12.68 -24.89 22.07
C LEU A 449 -14.17 -24.88 21.71
N ASP A 450 -14.77 -23.69 21.68
CA ASP A 450 -16.14 -23.49 21.19
C ASP A 450 -16.21 -23.62 19.67
N TRP A 451 -17.36 -24.08 19.18
CA TRP A 451 -17.64 -24.26 17.75
C TRP A 451 -18.94 -23.58 17.34
N LEU A 452 -18.99 -23.17 16.09
CA LEU A 452 -20.16 -22.63 15.39
C LEU A 452 -20.39 -23.44 14.11
N ASN A 453 -21.63 -23.43 13.61
CA ASN A 453 -22.12 -24.25 12.49
C ASN A 453 -22.04 -25.78 12.70
N THR A 454 -21.52 -26.29 13.82
CA THR A 454 -21.42 -27.73 14.14
C THR A 454 -21.13 -27.98 15.63
N ALA A 455 -21.19 -29.24 16.06
CA ALA A 455 -20.69 -29.67 17.37
C ALA A 455 -19.18 -29.97 17.32
N PRO A 456 -18.43 -29.94 18.44
CA PRO A 456 -16.96 -30.02 18.42
C PRO A 456 -16.36 -31.24 17.69
N LEU A 457 -15.77 -30.99 16.52
CA LEU A 457 -15.25 -32.03 15.62
C LEU A 457 -13.90 -32.57 16.09
N ARG A 458 -13.71 -33.89 16.01
CA ARG A 458 -12.48 -34.57 16.40
C ARG A 458 -11.86 -35.26 15.20
N PHE A 459 -10.59 -34.95 14.92
CA PHE A 459 -9.94 -35.43 13.70
C PHE A 459 -9.97 -36.97 13.52
N ARG A 460 -9.87 -37.72 14.62
CA ARG A 460 -9.81 -39.19 14.61
C ARG A 460 -11.15 -39.90 14.37
N THR A 461 -12.28 -39.19 14.45
CA THR A 461 -13.62 -39.76 14.28
C THR A 461 -14.37 -39.10 13.13
N ASP A 462 -14.44 -37.77 13.11
CA ASP A 462 -15.41 -37.03 12.30
C ASP A 462 -14.79 -36.50 10.99
N LEU A 463 -13.46 -36.28 11.01
CA LEU A 463 -12.66 -35.86 9.86
C LEU A 463 -11.80 -37.01 9.29
N LYS A 464 -11.90 -38.21 9.87
CA LYS A 464 -11.16 -39.39 9.45
C LYS A 464 -11.50 -39.74 8.00
N GLY A 465 -10.48 -40.01 7.19
CA GLY A 465 -10.67 -40.37 5.78
C GLY A 465 -11.04 -39.19 4.86
N LYS A 466 -10.93 -37.94 5.30
CA LYS A 466 -11.19 -36.73 4.51
C LYS A 466 -9.94 -35.90 4.23
N VAL A 467 -9.95 -35.15 3.12
CA VAL A 467 -9.07 -33.99 2.98
C VAL A 467 -9.71 -32.81 3.73
N VAL A 468 -8.94 -32.13 4.57
CA VAL A 468 -9.41 -31.00 5.39
C VAL A 468 -8.61 -29.76 5.02
N LEU A 469 -9.30 -28.67 4.69
CA LEU A 469 -8.73 -27.34 4.54
C LEU A 469 -9.01 -26.54 5.81
N LEU A 470 -7.99 -26.21 6.58
CA LEU A 470 -8.09 -25.21 7.64
C LEU A 470 -7.88 -23.81 7.04
N ASP A 471 -8.74 -22.86 7.38
CA ASP A 471 -8.56 -21.43 7.12
C ASP A 471 -8.31 -20.69 8.44
N PHE A 472 -7.13 -20.11 8.61
CA PHE A 472 -6.78 -19.30 9.78
C PHE A 472 -7.18 -17.85 9.53
N TRP A 473 -8.34 -17.46 10.03
CA TRP A 473 -8.99 -16.18 9.73
C TRP A 473 -9.30 -15.37 10.99
N THR A 474 -9.64 -14.09 10.81
CA THR A 474 -10.24 -13.24 11.85
C THR A 474 -11.18 -12.22 11.21
N TYR A 475 -12.29 -11.88 11.84
CA TYR A 475 -13.39 -11.17 11.17
C TYR A 475 -13.11 -9.69 10.91
N CYS A 476 -12.12 -9.08 11.58
CA CYS A 476 -11.69 -7.72 11.27
C CYS A 476 -10.75 -7.63 10.04
N CYS A 477 -10.23 -8.76 9.54
CA CYS A 477 -9.20 -8.76 8.51
C CYS A 477 -9.83 -8.72 7.11
N ILE A 478 -9.61 -7.63 6.37
CA ILE A 478 -10.15 -7.47 5.01
C ILE A 478 -9.65 -8.57 4.05
N ASN A 479 -8.39 -9.01 4.19
CA ASN A 479 -7.81 -10.08 3.40
C ASN A 479 -8.51 -11.43 3.65
N CYS A 480 -8.93 -11.69 4.89
CA CYS A 480 -9.76 -12.86 5.21
C CYS A 480 -11.15 -12.76 4.57
N MET A 481 -11.70 -11.55 4.38
CA MET A 481 -13.01 -11.37 3.73
C MET A 481 -12.92 -11.57 2.21
N HIS A 482 -11.79 -11.24 1.58
CA HIS A 482 -11.57 -11.44 0.15
C HIS A 482 -11.55 -12.91 -0.27
N VAL A 483 -11.12 -13.83 0.63
CA VAL A 483 -11.00 -15.27 0.33
C VAL A 483 -12.27 -16.09 0.63
N LEU A 484 -13.30 -15.50 1.27
CA LEU A 484 -14.55 -16.24 1.55
C LEU A 484 -15.26 -16.75 0.27
N PRO A 485 -15.33 -16.00 -0.85
CA PRO A 485 -15.86 -16.51 -2.13
C PRO A 485 -15.00 -17.64 -2.72
N ASP A 486 -13.68 -17.63 -2.47
CA ASP A 486 -12.78 -18.71 -2.90
C ASP A 486 -13.05 -20.00 -2.11
N LEU A 487 -13.33 -19.89 -0.81
CA LEU A 487 -13.74 -21.02 0.03
C LEU A 487 -15.14 -21.53 -0.35
N GLU A 488 -16.12 -20.66 -0.59
CA GLU A 488 -17.46 -21.07 -1.06
C GLU A 488 -17.38 -21.81 -2.41
N TYR A 489 -16.52 -21.36 -3.33
CA TYR A 489 -16.24 -22.06 -4.58
C TYR A 489 -15.74 -23.49 -4.34
N LEU A 490 -14.78 -23.68 -3.42
CA LEU A 490 -14.22 -24.99 -3.07
C LEU A 490 -15.26 -25.89 -2.37
N GLU A 491 -15.99 -25.37 -1.37
CA GLU A 491 -17.11 -26.08 -0.72
C GLU A 491 -18.12 -26.58 -1.75
N LYS A 492 -18.52 -25.72 -2.70
CA LYS A 492 -19.49 -26.04 -3.75
C LYS A 492 -18.95 -27.09 -4.72
N LYS A 493 -17.72 -26.92 -5.22
CA LYS A 493 -17.06 -27.83 -6.17
C LYS A 493 -16.84 -29.23 -5.57
N TYR A 494 -16.47 -29.29 -4.29
CA TYR A 494 -16.12 -30.54 -3.60
C TYR A 494 -17.20 -31.10 -2.67
N SER A 495 -18.39 -30.49 -2.64
CA SER A 495 -19.57 -30.88 -1.84
C SER A 495 -19.92 -32.37 -1.85
N ASN A 496 -19.69 -33.08 -2.95
CA ASN A 496 -19.95 -34.53 -3.09
C ASN A 496 -18.70 -35.42 -2.91
N LYS A 497 -17.52 -34.82 -2.67
CA LYS A 497 -16.25 -35.52 -2.41
C LYS A 497 -15.94 -35.50 -0.90
N PRO A 498 -15.07 -36.40 -0.39
CA PRO A 498 -14.65 -36.46 1.01
C PRO A 498 -13.67 -35.33 1.37
N PHE A 499 -14.17 -34.10 1.31
CA PHE A 499 -13.48 -32.84 1.58
C PHE A 499 -14.27 -32.03 2.62
N THR A 500 -13.62 -31.11 3.33
CA THR A 500 -14.28 -30.11 4.18
C THR A 500 -13.38 -28.92 4.44
N VAL A 501 -13.98 -27.74 4.62
CA VAL A 501 -13.33 -26.52 5.11
C VAL A 501 -13.61 -26.39 6.62
N ILE A 502 -12.65 -25.88 7.39
CA ILE A 502 -12.84 -25.51 8.80
C ILE A 502 -12.22 -24.13 9.03
N GLY A 503 -13.03 -23.14 9.38
CA GLY A 503 -12.56 -21.81 9.74
C GLY A 503 -12.01 -21.80 11.17
N VAL A 504 -10.70 -21.75 11.32
CA VAL A 504 -10.00 -21.60 12.60
C VAL A 504 -9.90 -20.11 12.93
N HIS A 505 -10.95 -19.58 13.56
CA HIS A 505 -11.02 -18.17 13.92
C HIS A 505 -9.98 -17.87 15.00
N SER A 506 -8.95 -17.10 14.63
CA SER A 506 -7.79 -16.78 15.46
C SER A 506 -7.80 -15.28 15.74
N ALA A 507 -8.39 -14.89 16.86
CA ALA A 507 -8.76 -13.50 17.20
C ALA A 507 -7.59 -12.51 17.27
N LYS A 508 -7.49 -11.54 16.35
CA LYS A 508 -6.42 -10.52 16.36
C LYS A 508 -6.56 -9.51 17.51
N PHE A 509 -7.78 -9.15 17.88
CA PHE A 509 -8.11 -8.29 19.02
C PHE A 509 -8.90 -9.05 20.10
N ASP A 510 -8.84 -8.63 21.37
CA ASP A 510 -9.55 -9.30 22.47
C ASP A 510 -11.09 -9.35 22.27
N ASN A 511 -11.68 -8.34 21.62
CA ASN A 511 -13.11 -8.34 21.24
C ASN A 511 -13.46 -9.41 20.19
N GLU A 512 -12.49 -9.92 19.44
CA GLU A 512 -12.71 -10.99 18.48
C GLU A 512 -12.70 -12.38 19.14
N LYS A 513 -12.34 -12.51 20.42
CA LYS A 513 -12.43 -13.78 21.17
C LYS A 513 -13.86 -14.15 21.57
N ASP A 514 -14.76 -13.18 21.61
CA ASP A 514 -16.15 -13.36 22.04
C ASP A 514 -16.96 -14.18 21.03
N LEU A 515 -17.62 -15.23 21.53
CA LEU A 515 -18.34 -16.19 20.69
C LEU A 515 -19.58 -15.57 20.02
N GLU A 516 -20.26 -14.62 20.65
CA GLU A 516 -21.36 -13.91 20.02
C GLU A 516 -20.85 -12.99 18.90
N ALA A 517 -19.74 -12.30 19.09
CA ALA A 517 -19.12 -11.48 18.05
C ALA A 517 -18.71 -12.32 16.83
N ILE A 518 -18.10 -13.50 17.05
CA ILE A 518 -17.77 -14.46 15.97
C ILE A 518 -19.05 -14.98 15.30
N ARG A 519 -20.10 -15.35 16.06
CA ARG A 519 -21.40 -15.76 15.50
C ARG A 519 -22.00 -14.67 14.61
N ASN A 520 -22.06 -13.43 15.10
CA ASN A 520 -22.57 -12.32 14.32
C ASN A 520 -21.71 -12.03 13.06
N ALA A 521 -20.41 -12.35 13.08
CA ALA A 521 -19.57 -12.33 11.88
C ALA A 521 -19.89 -13.48 10.91
N VAL A 522 -19.99 -14.74 11.38
CA VAL A 522 -20.40 -15.92 10.58
C VAL A 522 -21.72 -15.64 9.85
N LEU A 523 -22.71 -15.09 10.55
CA LEU A 523 -24.00 -14.69 10.00
C LEU A 523 -23.92 -13.51 9.01
N ARG A 524 -23.08 -12.51 9.28
CA ARG A 524 -22.86 -11.36 8.39
C ARG A 524 -22.18 -11.77 7.09
N TYR A 525 -21.18 -12.65 7.15
CA TYR A 525 -20.43 -13.05 5.96
C TYR A 525 -21.08 -14.23 5.21
N ASN A 526 -22.07 -14.92 5.82
CA ASN A 526 -22.74 -16.13 5.31
C ASN A 526 -21.80 -17.34 5.24
N ILE A 527 -20.95 -17.49 6.26
CA ILE A 527 -20.03 -18.64 6.37
C ILE A 527 -20.83 -19.90 6.71
N THR A 528 -20.73 -20.94 5.88
CA THR A 528 -21.47 -22.21 6.02
C THR A 528 -20.66 -23.38 6.54
N HIS A 529 -19.33 -23.33 6.42
CA HIS A 529 -18.46 -24.37 6.96
C HIS A 529 -18.38 -24.30 8.50
N PRO A 530 -17.99 -25.41 9.17
CA PRO A 530 -17.60 -25.42 10.58
C PRO A 530 -16.61 -24.30 10.93
N VAL A 531 -16.85 -23.60 12.04
CA VAL A 531 -15.92 -22.61 12.60
C VAL A 531 -15.57 -23.00 14.04
N VAL A 532 -14.30 -22.89 14.40
CA VAL A 532 -13.80 -23.10 15.77
C VAL A 532 -13.18 -21.80 16.30
N ASN A 533 -13.47 -21.46 17.56
CA ASN A 533 -12.90 -20.31 18.24
C ASN A 533 -11.51 -20.67 18.80
N ASP A 534 -10.44 -20.34 18.07
CA ASP A 534 -9.05 -20.35 18.55
C ASP A 534 -8.64 -18.96 19.05
N GLY A 535 -9.51 -18.30 19.83
CA GLY A 535 -9.31 -16.93 20.31
C GLY A 535 -8.02 -16.70 21.13
N ASP A 536 -7.46 -17.74 21.73
CA ASP A 536 -6.14 -17.70 22.39
C ASP A 536 -4.98 -18.17 21.50
N MET A 537 -5.21 -18.40 20.20
CA MET A 537 -4.22 -18.79 19.18
C MET A 537 -3.42 -20.06 19.51
N TYR A 538 -4.08 -21.09 20.05
CA TYR A 538 -3.44 -22.37 20.34
C TYR A 538 -3.09 -23.12 19.05
N LEU A 539 -4.07 -23.31 18.14
CA LEU A 539 -3.85 -24.01 16.87
C LEU A 539 -2.91 -23.22 15.96
N TRP A 540 -3.09 -21.90 15.91
CA TRP A 540 -2.19 -20.97 15.22
C TRP A 540 -0.73 -21.17 15.65
N ARG A 541 -0.45 -21.22 16.96
CA ARG A 541 0.91 -21.46 17.48
C ARG A 541 1.37 -22.91 17.34
N GLU A 542 0.48 -23.90 17.44
CA GLU A 542 0.85 -25.31 17.25
C GLU A 542 1.32 -25.59 15.82
N LEU A 543 0.66 -24.99 14.82
CA LEU A 543 0.91 -25.19 13.39
C LEU A 543 1.91 -24.20 12.77
N GLY A 544 2.49 -23.30 13.57
CA GLY A 544 3.51 -22.36 13.11
C GLY A 544 2.98 -21.24 12.22
N VAL A 545 1.69 -20.89 12.35
CA VAL A 545 1.07 -19.81 11.57
C VAL A 545 1.63 -18.45 11.99
N ASN A 546 1.65 -17.50 11.04
CA ASN A 546 2.22 -16.16 11.20
C ASN A 546 1.48 -15.04 10.43
N SER A 547 0.41 -15.34 9.66
CA SER A 547 -0.33 -14.33 8.86
C SER A 547 -1.81 -14.67 8.68
N TRP A 548 -2.63 -13.66 8.39
CA TRP A 548 -4.06 -13.79 8.09
C TRP A 548 -4.36 -13.37 6.63
N PRO A 549 -5.09 -14.17 5.83
CA PRO A 549 -5.44 -15.57 6.09
C PRO A 549 -4.21 -16.49 5.99
N THR A 550 -4.31 -17.71 6.50
CA THR A 550 -3.37 -18.80 6.21
C THR A 550 -4.13 -20.11 6.06
N PHE A 551 -3.87 -20.83 4.98
CA PHE A 551 -4.49 -22.10 4.68
C PHE A 551 -3.58 -23.26 5.08
N VAL A 552 -4.13 -24.32 5.67
CA VAL A 552 -3.41 -25.57 5.97
C VAL A 552 -4.21 -26.76 5.45
N ILE A 553 -3.65 -27.47 4.48
CA ILE A 553 -4.28 -28.67 3.88
C ILE A 553 -3.79 -29.90 4.62
N ILE A 554 -4.72 -30.72 5.10
CA ILE A 554 -4.47 -31.93 5.90
C ILE A 554 -5.07 -33.13 5.17
N GLY A 555 -4.30 -34.20 5.04
CA GLY A 555 -4.72 -35.44 4.40
C GLY A 555 -5.57 -36.34 5.31
N PRO A 556 -6.20 -37.40 4.75
CA PRO A 556 -7.11 -38.33 5.45
C PRO A 556 -6.47 -39.12 6.62
N ASN A 557 -5.15 -39.03 6.76
CA ASN A 557 -4.33 -39.64 7.79
C ASN A 557 -3.89 -38.65 8.90
N GLY A 558 -4.33 -37.38 8.84
CA GLY A 558 -3.97 -36.34 9.82
C GLY A 558 -2.60 -35.70 9.61
N LYS A 559 -1.91 -35.99 8.50
CA LYS A 559 -0.66 -35.31 8.11
C LYS A 559 -0.98 -34.02 7.35
N ILE A 560 -0.27 -32.95 7.68
CA ILE A 560 -0.23 -31.73 6.89
C ILE A 560 0.42 -32.04 5.53
N LEU A 561 -0.16 -31.51 4.44
CA LEU A 561 0.30 -31.68 3.06
C LEU A 561 0.88 -30.39 2.50
N ALA A 562 0.22 -29.25 2.79
CA ALA A 562 0.63 -27.93 2.34
C ALA A 562 0.19 -26.85 3.35
N GLN A 563 0.88 -25.71 3.33
CA GLN A 563 0.51 -24.48 4.02
C GLN A 563 0.71 -23.32 3.02
N LEU A 564 -0.26 -22.40 2.93
CA LEU A 564 -0.25 -21.25 2.02
C LEU A 564 -0.66 -20.01 2.82
N ALA A 565 0.07 -18.91 2.68
CA ALA A 565 -0.06 -17.72 3.52
C ALA A 565 -0.41 -16.49 2.68
N GLY A 566 -1.47 -15.77 3.05
CA GLY A 566 -2.01 -14.64 2.28
C GLY A 566 -3.21 -14.99 1.41
N GLU A 567 -3.72 -13.97 0.70
CA GLU A 567 -4.90 -14.05 -0.17
C GLU A 567 -4.56 -14.40 -1.64
N GLY A 568 -5.57 -14.69 -2.47
CA GLY A 568 -5.42 -14.92 -3.91
C GLY A 568 -5.11 -16.38 -4.34
N HIS A 569 -4.87 -17.29 -3.39
CA HIS A 569 -4.45 -18.67 -3.65
C HIS A 569 -5.55 -19.65 -4.13
N ARG A 570 -6.73 -19.19 -4.61
CA ARG A 570 -7.84 -20.08 -4.98
C ARG A 570 -7.44 -21.23 -5.91
N LYS A 571 -6.63 -20.94 -6.94
CA LYS A 571 -6.20 -21.96 -7.91
C LYS A 571 -5.29 -23.00 -7.25
N ASP A 572 -4.34 -22.56 -6.42
CA ASP A 572 -3.39 -23.44 -5.74
C ASP A 572 -4.14 -24.36 -4.76
N LEU A 573 -5.08 -23.80 -3.99
CA LEU A 573 -5.97 -24.56 -3.12
C LEU A 573 -6.79 -25.59 -3.91
N ASP A 574 -7.35 -25.19 -5.06
CA ASP A 574 -8.16 -26.06 -5.91
C ASP A 574 -7.36 -27.23 -6.48
N ASP A 575 -6.15 -26.96 -6.99
CA ASP A 575 -5.23 -27.98 -7.52
C ASP A 575 -4.72 -28.92 -6.42
N PHE A 576 -4.32 -28.38 -5.25
CA PHE A 576 -3.87 -29.21 -4.12
C PHE A 576 -5.00 -30.08 -3.56
N VAL A 577 -6.24 -29.59 -3.50
CA VAL A 577 -7.39 -30.37 -3.04
C VAL A 577 -7.73 -31.48 -4.04
N ASP A 578 -7.79 -31.21 -5.36
CA ASP A 578 -8.08 -32.29 -6.32
C ASP A 578 -6.95 -33.32 -6.37
N ALA A 579 -5.68 -32.89 -6.40
CA ALA A 579 -4.52 -33.78 -6.38
C ALA A 579 -4.48 -34.64 -5.09
N SER A 580 -4.85 -34.08 -3.95
CA SER A 580 -4.97 -34.84 -2.69
C SER A 580 -6.09 -35.88 -2.76
N LEU A 581 -7.27 -35.50 -3.29
CA LEU A 581 -8.42 -36.40 -3.42
C LEU A 581 -8.15 -37.53 -4.43
N GLN A 582 -7.44 -37.25 -5.52
CA GLN A 582 -6.96 -38.27 -6.48
C GLN A 582 -5.94 -39.22 -5.82
N PHE A 583 -4.81 -38.68 -5.34
CA PHE A 583 -3.69 -39.46 -4.79
C PHE A 583 -4.08 -40.37 -3.62
N TYR A 584 -4.93 -39.87 -2.71
CA TYR A 584 -5.41 -40.69 -1.60
C TYR A 584 -6.54 -41.63 -2.03
N GLY A 585 -7.43 -41.22 -2.94
CA GLY A 585 -8.52 -42.06 -3.44
C GLY A 585 -8.04 -43.35 -4.13
N GLU A 586 -6.90 -43.31 -4.82
CA GLU A 586 -6.24 -44.49 -5.40
C GLU A 586 -5.61 -45.42 -4.34
N LYS A 587 -5.14 -44.86 -3.23
CA LYS A 587 -4.26 -45.57 -2.27
C LYS A 587 -4.95 -46.07 -1.01
N ASN A 588 -6.05 -45.45 -0.61
CA ASN A 588 -6.79 -45.81 0.60
C ASN A 588 -8.24 -45.30 0.50
N PRO A 589 -9.28 -46.10 0.77
CA PRO A 589 -10.67 -45.66 0.64
C PRO A 589 -10.94 -44.43 1.52
N LEU A 590 -11.29 -43.32 0.87
CA LEU A 590 -11.69 -42.07 1.52
C LEU A 590 -13.12 -42.18 2.08
N GLU A 591 -13.38 -41.58 3.25
CA GLU A 591 -14.64 -41.72 3.97
C GLU A 591 -15.57 -40.52 3.74
N ASN A 592 -16.54 -40.70 2.84
CA ASN A 592 -17.51 -39.66 2.47
C ASN A 592 -18.71 -39.55 3.44
N ASN A 593 -18.49 -39.79 4.73
CA ASN A 593 -19.52 -39.61 5.77
C ASN A 593 -19.85 -38.11 5.91
N PRO A 594 -21.11 -37.67 5.91
CA PRO A 594 -21.44 -36.26 6.09
C PRO A 594 -21.07 -35.78 7.50
N ILE A 595 -20.58 -34.53 7.60
CA ILE A 595 -20.32 -33.87 8.89
C ILE A 595 -21.66 -33.35 9.43
N PRO A 596 -21.96 -33.50 10.73
CA PRO A 596 -23.19 -32.97 11.32
C PRO A 596 -23.13 -31.43 11.42
N LEU A 597 -23.64 -30.75 10.41
CA LEU A 597 -23.80 -29.30 10.40
C LEU A 597 -25.09 -28.88 11.12
N ALA A 598 -25.02 -27.78 11.86
CA ALA A 598 -26.11 -27.12 12.55
C ALA A 598 -25.87 -25.61 12.42
N LEU A 599 -26.28 -25.01 11.29
CA LEU A 599 -25.82 -23.68 10.90
C LEU A 599 -26.42 -22.59 11.80
N GLU A 600 -25.62 -21.60 12.19
CA GLU A 600 -26.09 -20.51 13.06
C GLU A 600 -27.28 -19.75 12.41
N LYS A 601 -27.25 -19.63 11.08
CA LYS A 601 -28.25 -18.88 10.28
C LYS A 601 -29.64 -19.52 10.27
N ASP A 602 -29.72 -20.82 10.55
CA ASP A 602 -30.98 -21.57 10.58
C ASP A 602 -31.62 -21.52 11.98
N ASN A 603 -30.87 -21.05 12.99
CA ASN A 603 -31.28 -20.96 14.40
C ASN A 603 -31.54 -19.52 14.88
N ASP A 604 -30.96 -18.51 14.23
CA ASP A 604 -31.14 -17.10 14.62
C ASP A 604 -32.42 -16.48 14.07
N GLY A 605 -33.48 -16.51 14.88
CA GLY A 605 -34.79 -15.91 14.56
C GLY A 605 -34.74 -14.42 14.20
N ARG A 606 -33.71 -13.67 14.60
CA ARG A 606 -33.55 -12.24 14.23
C ARG A 606 -33.46 -12.06 12.72
N LEU A 607 -32.93 -13.06 12.00
CA LEU A 607 -32.79 -13.05 10.54
C LEU A 607 -34.13 -13.23 9.80
N ILE A 608 -35.18 -13.66 10.51
CA ILE A 608 -36.54 -13.85 10.00
C ILE A 608 -37.44 -12.68 10.41
N THR A 609 -37.28 -12.16 11.64
CA THR A 609 -38.19 -11.13 12.20
C THR A 609 -37.74 -9.69 11.96
N SER A 610 -36.47 -9.44 11.64
CA SER A 610 -35.95 -8.08 11.46
C SER A 610 -36.18 -7.55 10.04
N PRO A 611 -36.68 -6.31 9.87
CA PRO A 611 -36.80 -5.68 8.55
C PRO A 611 -35.43 -5.29 7.94
N LEU A 612 -34.36 -5.27 8.74
CA LEU A 612 -32.98 -4.97 8.32
C LEU A 612 -32.04 -6.13 8.70
N LYS A 613 -31.06 -6.44 7.85
CA LYS A 613 -30.15 -7.58 8.01
C LYS A 613 -28.71 -7.08 7.89
N PHE A 614 -28.04 -6.99 9.03
CA PHE A 614 -26.69 -6.42 9.19
C PHE A 614 -26.48 -5.07 8.46
N PRO A 615 -27.26 -4.02 8.78
CA PRO A 615 -27.10 -2.72 8.16
C PRO A 615 -25.71 -2.12 8.45
N GLY A 616 -24.99 -1.70 7.42
CA GLY A 616 -23.57 -1.32 7.49
C GLY A 616 -23.32 0.13 7.90
N LYS A 617 -24.05 1.08 7.30
CA LYS A 617 -23.98 2.51 7.58
C LYS A 617 -25.35 3.19 7.40
N LEU A 618 -25.39 4.46 7.81
CA LEU A 618 -26.49 5.37 7.54
C LEU A 618 -25.99 6.69 6.95
N ALA A 619 -26.86 7.38 6.22
CA ALA A 619 -26.69 8.77 5.79
C ALA A 619 -27.97 9.56 6.07
N ILE A 620 -27.86 10.87 6.28
CA ILE A 620 -28.96 11.73 6.72
C ILE A 620 -29.16 12.88 5.75
N ASP A 621 -30.40 13.12 5.36
CA ASP A 621 -30.88 14.36 4.77
C ASP A 621 -31.64 15.14 5.84
N ALA A 622 -30.93 16.10 6.45
CA ALA A 622 -31.49 16.93 7.53
C ALA A 622 -32.51 17.96 7.01
N GLN A 623 -32.52 18.28 5.70
CA GLN A 623 -33.40 19.29 5.12
C GLN A 623 -34.79 18.72 4.83
N ASN A 624 -34.87 17.48 4.31
CA ASN A 624 -36.13 16.81 4.01
C ASN A 624 -36.52 15.73 5.04
N ASN A 625 -35.87 15.72 6.22
CA ASN A 625 -36.13 14.80 7.33
C ASN A 625 -35.97 13.30 7.00
N ARG A 626 -35.02 12.94 6.11
CA ARG A 626 -34.85 11.55 5.64
C ARG A 626 -33.62 10.89 6.23
N LEU A 627 -33.78 9.61 6.54
CA LEU A 627 -32.71 8.67 6.90
C LEU A 627 -32.52 7.68 5.75
N PHE A 628 -31.27 7.37 5.42
CA PHE A 628 -30.88 6.34 4.46
C PHE A 628 -30.03 5.30 5.17
N ILE A 629 -30.28 4.02 4.91
CA ILE A 629 -29.62 2.88 5.57
C ILE A 629 -29.12 1.92 4.48
N SER A 630 -27.85 1.53 4.54
CA SER A 630 -27.32 0.45 3.69
C SER A 630 -27.64 -0.89 4.35
N ASP A 631 -28.68 -1.55 3.88
CA ASP A 631 -29.20 -2.80 4.43
C ASP A 631 -28.42 -3.98 3.84
N SER A 632 -27.17 -4.13 4.31
CA SER A 632 -26.11 -4.81 3.58
C SER A 632 -26.44 -6.25 3.17
N ASN A 633 -26.97 -7.07 4.08
CA ASN A 633 -27.29 -8.47 3.77
C ASN A 633 -28.71 -8.66 3.17
N HIS A 634 -29.37 -7.56 2.80
CA HIS A 634 -30.49 -7.54 1.85
C HIS A 634 -30.12 -6.83 0.52
N ASN A 635 -28.84 -6.53 0.30
CA ASN A 635 -28.31 -5.98 -0.97
C ASN A 635 -29.06 -4.74 -1.49
N ARG A 636 -29.54 -3.88 -0.57
CA ARG A 636 -30.40 -2.74 -0.88
C ARG A 636 -30.05 -1.51 -0.05
N ILE A 637 -30.55 -0.35 -0.49
CA ILE A 637 -30.60 0.86 0.33
C ILE A 637 -32.07 1.07 0.73
N VAL A 638 -32.30 1.33 2.01
CA VAL A 638 -33.62 1.68 2.57
C VAL A 638 -33.64 3.17 2.88
N SER A 639 -34.77 3.84 2.60
CA SER A 639 -35.02 5.23 2.98
C SER A 639 -36.29 5.37 3.83
N GLY A 640 -36.26 6.27 4.82
CA GLY A 640 -37.38 6.48 5.74
C GLY A 640 -37.40 7.85 6.43
N CYS A 641 -38.49 8.16 7.12
CA CYS A 641 -38.63 9.36 7.97
C CYS A 641 -37.71 9.25 9.19
N ARG A 642 -36.80 10.22 9.39
CA ARG A 642 -35.76 10.15 10.44
C ARG A 642 -36.32 10.02 11.86
N PHE A 643 -37.40 10.73 12.18
CA PHE A 643 -37.97 10.77 13.54
C PHE A 643 -39.14 9.79 13.77
N GLU A 644 -39.73 9.26 12.71
CA GLU A 644 -40.92 8.37 12.78
C GLU A 644 -40.57 6.90 12.54
N GLY A 645 -39.43 6.61 11.89
CA GLY A 645 -39.08 5.27 11.42
C GLY A 645 -39.87 4.79 10.20
N THR A 646 -40.85 5.57 9.72
CA THR A 646 -41.70 5.26 8.55
C THR A 646 -40.85 4.93 7.32
N PHE A 647 -41.02 3.73 6.77
CA PHE A 647 -40.37 3.30 5.53
C PHE A 647 -40.96 4.06 4.33
N ILE A 648 -40.12 4.73 3.53
CA ILE A 648 -40.55 5.56 2.39
C ILE A 648 -40.30 4.83 1.07
N THR A 649 -39.08 4.32 0.83
CA THR A 649 -38.67 3.77 -0.48
C THR A 649 -37.47 2.84 -0.35
N GLN A 650 -37.53 1.72 -1.08
CA GLN A 650 -36.39 0.81 -1.32
C GLN A 650 -35.64 1.21 -2.60
N ILE A 651 -34.32 1.00 -2.61
CA ILE A 651 -33.49 1.08 -3.81
C ILE A 651 -32.73 -0.24 -3.92
N GLY A 652 -32.84 -0.89 -5.07
CA GLY A 652 -32.46 -2.29 -5.30
C GLY A 652 -33.59 -3.23 -4.90
N SER A 653 -34.53 -3.52 -5.83
CA SER A 653 -35.76 -4.25 -5.48
C SER A 653 -35.57 -5.74 -5.21
N THR A 654 -34.63 -6.39 -5.91
CA THR A 654 -34.54 -7.86 -6.00
C THR A 654 -33.98 -8.54 -4.75
N GLY A 655 -33.17 -7.85 -3.94
CA GLY A 655 -32.45 -8.44 -2.80
C GLY A 655 -31.26 -9.35 -3.16
N GLU A 656 -31.13 -9.72 -4.44
CA GLU A 656 -30.02 -10.50 -4.99
C GLU A 656 -28.71 -9.69 -5.02
N GLU A 657 -27.57 -10.36 -4.82
CA GLU A 657 -26.25 -9.75 -4.98
C GLU A 657 -26.01 -9.37 -6.46
N GLY A 658 -25.62 -8.12 -6.73
CA GLY A 658 -25.33 -7.66 -8.09
C GLY A 658 -24.66 -6.30 -8.18
N LEU A 659 -24.43 -5.83 -9.41
CA LEU A 659 -23.76 -4.57 -9.73
C LEU A 659 -24.47 -3.83 -10.88
N ASN A 660 -25.78 -4.02 -11.05
CA ASN A 660 -26.53 -3.42 -12.16
C ASN A 660 -26.98 -2.00 -11.80
N ASP A 661 -26.89 -1.08 -12.76
CA ASP A 661 -27.50 0.26 -12.64
C ASP A 661 -28.93 0.25 -13.22
N GLY A 662 -29.71 1.28 -12.88
CA GLY A 662 -30.93 1.63 -13.60
C GLY A 662 -31.89 2.46 -12.76
N THR A 663 -33.17 2.08 -12.74
CA THR A 663 -34.13 2.65 -11.79
C THR A 663 -33.88 2.09 -10.39
N PHE A 664 -34.58 2.64 -9.38
CA PHE A 664 -34.54 2.05 -8.03
C PHE A 664 -35.00 0.60 -8.00
N ASP A 665 -35.86 0.18 -8.94
CA ASP A 665 -36.32 -1.20 -9.05
C ASP A 665 -35.31 -2.11 -9.74
N SER A 666 -34.65 -1.64 -10.81
CA SER A 666 -33.74 -2.47 -11.62
C SER A 666 -32.27 -2.45 -11.16
N ALA A 667 -31.90 -1.54 -10.27
CA ALA A 667 -30.58 -1.52 -9.66
C ALA A 667 -30.33 -2.77 -8.80
N SER A 668 -29.06 -3.16 -8.65
CA SER A 668 -28.65 -4.17 -7.67
C SER A 668 -27.30 -3.83 -7.05
N PHE A 669 -27.12 -4.24 -5.80
CA PHE A 669 -25.91 -3.98 -5.02
C PHE A 669 -25.31 -5.29 -4.52
N ASN A 670 -24.03 -5.27 -4.15
CA ASN A 670 -23.40 -6.36 -3.41
C ASN A 670 -22.94 -5.79 -2.06
N ARG A 671 -23.63 -6.20 -0.99
CA ARG A 671 -23.30 -5.92 0.42
C ARG A 671 -22.96 -4.44 0.71
N PRO A 672 -23.82 -3.49 0.30
CA PRO A 672 -23.53 -2.05 0.33
C PRO A 672 -23.07 -1.59 1.72
N GLN A 673 -22.02 -0.76 1.76
CA GLN A 673 -21.47 -0.21 3.01
C GLN A 673 -21.62 1.30 3.10
N GLY A 674 -20.63 2.08 2.65
CA GLY A 674 -20.60 3.52 2.86
C GLY A 674 -21.71 4.24 2.11
N LEU A 675 -22.42 5.14 2.79
CA LEU A 675 -23.42 6.04 2.21
C LEU A 675 -23.06 7.49 2.49
N ALA A 676 -23.15 8.34 1.47
CA ALA A 676 -23.17 9.79 1.60
C ALA A 676 -24.37 10.36 0.83
N TYR A 677 -24.99 11.40 1.40
CA TYR A 677 -26.09 12.13 0.76
C TYR A 677 -25.62 13.54 0.35
N ASN A 678 -26.04 14.00 -0.83
CA ASN A 678 -25.75 15.35 -1.32
C ASN A 678 -27.01 15.92 -2.00
N PRO A 679 -27.55 17.08 -1.56
CA PRO A 679 -28.76 17.67 -2.15
C PRO A 679 -28.69 17.94 -3.66
N LYS A 680 -27.48 18.12 -4.22
CA LYS A 680 -27.26 18.41 -5.65
C LYS A 680 -26.99 17.16 -6.49
N ARG A 681 -26.70 16.02 -5.85
CA ARG A 681 -26.38 14.73 -6.51
C ARG A 681 -26.85 13.58 -5.62
N ILE A 682 -28.00 13.01 -5.98
CA ILE A 682 -28.72 12.03 -5.18
C ILE A 682 -27.88 10.75 -4.99
N PHE A 683 -27.33 10.62 -3.78
CA PHE A 683 -26.45 9.57 -3.24
C PHE A 683 -25.04 9.45 -3.85
N CYS A 684 -24.10 9.08 -2.98
CA CYS A 684 -22.84 8.44 -3.35
C CYS A 684 -22.64 7.24 -2.43
N MET A 685 -22.46 6.05 -3.00
CA MET A 685 -21.98 4.90 -2.24
C MET A 685 -20.45 4.86 -2.20
N LEU A 686 -19.90 4.35 -1.11
CA LEU A 686 -18.47 4.15 -0.90
C LEU A 686 -18.21 2.67 -0.55
N ARG A 687 -17.80 1.91 -1.58
CA ARG A 687 -17.70 0.44 -1.65
C ARG A 687 -19.08 -0.28 -1.54
N THR A 688 -19.43 -1.24 -2.40
CA THR A 688 -18.71 -1.82 -3.56
C THR A 688 -18.71 -0.92 -4.81
N LEU A 689 -18.15 -1.39 -5.92
CA LEU A 689 -17.65 -0.59 -7.06
C LEU A 689 -18.74 0.03 -7.97
N LYS A 690 -19.58 0.94 -7.46
CA LYS A 690 -20.40 1.83 -8.31
C LYS A 690 -20.88 3.10 -7.61
N ILE A 691 -20.87 4.21 -8.36
CA ILE A 691 -21.50 5.48 -8.00
C ILE A 691 -22.69 5.65 -8.94
N MET A 692 -23.92 5.67 -8.41
CA MET A 692 -25.10 5.97 -9.21
C MET A 692 -25.07 7.44 -9.68
N LEU A 693 -24.70 7.66 -10.95
CA LEU A 693 -24.79 8.95 -11.62
C LEU A 693 -25.76 8.84 -12.80
N CYS A 694 -27.04 9.04 -12.49
CA CYS A 694 -28.10 9.06 -13.50
C CYS A 694 -27.93 10.27 -14.45
N GLY A 695 -27.33 10.05 -15.62
CA GLY A 695 -27.46 10.96 -16.77
C GLY A 695 -26.21 11.21 -17.62
N ARG A 696 -24.97 10.95 -17.16
CA ARG A 696 -23.76 11.05 -18.00
C ARG A 696 -22.53 10.34 -17.42
N LEU A 697 -21.74 9.73 -18.30
CA LEU A 697 -20.54 8.96 -18.01
C LEU A 697 -19.36 9.86 -17.59
N ILE A 698 -18.77 9.63 -16.40
CA ILE A 698 -17.45 10.15 -15.99
C ILE A 698 -16.74 9.05 -15.18
N LEU A 699 -15.47 8.79 -15.46
CA LEU A 699 -14.69 7.74 -14.79
C LEU A 699 -14.38 8.04 -13.30
N SER A 700 -14.18 6.96 -12.54
CA SER A 700 -13.91 6.98 -11.10
C SER A 700 -12.46 7.39 -10.76
N MET A 701 -12.24 8.67 -10.45
CA MET A 701 -11.11 9.14 -9.60
C MET A 701 -11.52 10.34 -8.73
N ARG A 702 -12.26 11.31 -9.29
CA ARG A 702 -12.63 12.59 -8.65
C ARG A 702 -13.41 12.55 -7.34
N LEU A 703 -13.87 11.38 -6.88
CA LEU A 703 -14.62 11.24 -5.63
C LEU A 703 -13.77 10.82 -4.43
N TYR A 704 -12.51 10.42 -4.64
CA TYR A 704 -11.56 10.22 -3.54
C TYR A 704 -11.06 11.57 -3.00
N GLU A 705 -10.78 12.51 -3.90
CA GLU A 705 -10.29 13.86 -3.57
C GLU A 705 -11.32 14.65 -2.73
N HIS A 706 -12.59 14.68 -3.16
CA HIS A 706 -13.68 15.29 -2.37
C HIS A 706 -13.97 14.57 -1.04
N TRP A 707 -13.61 13.30 -0.88
CA TRP A 707 -13.81 12.59 0.39
C TRP A 707 -12.76 13.03 1.42
N LEU A 708 -11.49 13.14 1.02
CA LEU A 708 -10.41 13.71 1.84
C LEU A 708 -10.69 15.17 2.24
N GLU A 709 -11.19 15.99 1.31
CA GLU A 709 -11.62 17.38 1.62
C GLU A 709 -12.74 17.45 2.67
N MET A 710 -13.63 16.46 2.73
CA MET A 710 -14.70 16.41 3.72
C MET A 710 -14.21 15.85 5.07
N GLU A 711 -13.32 14.86 5.07
CA GLU A 711 -12.75 14.31 6.30
C GLU A 711 -11.85 15.33 7.01
N GLN A 712 -11.02 16.09 6.28
CA GLN A 712 -10.26 17.21 6.85
C GLN A 712 -11.17 18.31 7.42
N LYS A 713 -12.26 18.68 6.73
CA LYS A 713 -13.20 19.72 7.22
C LYS A 713 -13.97 19.29 8.48
N VAL A 714 -14.23 17.99 8.67
CA VAL A 714 -14.86 17.45 9.89
C VAL A 714 -13.87 17.38 11.06
N LEU A 715 -12.56 17.36 10.79
CA LEU A 715 -11.53 17.47 11.81
C LEU A 715 -11.31 18.92 12.25
N THR A 716 -11.18 19.88 11.32
CA THR A 716 -10.97 21.30 11.69
C THR A 716 -12.14 21.87 12.50
N THR A 717 -13.39 21.55 12.15
CA THR A 717 -14.56 22.02 12.93
C THR A 717 -14.60 21.47 14.36
N LYS A 718 -13.93 20.35 14.64
CA LYS A 718 -13.84 19.83 16.02
C LYS A 718 -12.86 20.59 16.90
N GLU A 719 -11.82 21.18 16.31
CA GLU A 719 -10.87 22.02 17.05
C GLU A 719 -11.52 23.37 17.37
N GLU A 720 -12.26 23.95 16.42
CA GLU A 720 -13.09 25.15 16.64
C GLU A 720 -14.18 24.92 17.72
N ASP A 721 -14.90 23.79 17.68
CA ASP A 721 -15.89 23.43 18.71
C ASP A 721 -15.27 23.16 20.10
N GLU A 722 -14.04 22.64 20.20
CA GLU A 722 -13.36 22.45 21.49
C GLU A 722 -12.84 23.77 22.10
N GLU A 723 -12.48 24.76 21.27
CA GLU A 723 -12.08 26.08 21.76
C GLU A 723 -13.31 26.88 22.25
N LEU A 724 -14.43 26.80 21.54
CA LEU A 724 -15.71 27.42 21.94
C LEU A 724 -16.34 26.77 23.20
N LEU A 725 -15.90 25.57 23.58
CA LEU A 725 -16.27 24.90 24.83
C LEU A 725 -15.28 25.15 26.00
N ARG A 726 -14.22 25.95 25.76
CA ARG A 726 -13.24 26.38 26.78
C ARG A 726 -13.32 27.87 27.11
N SER A 727 -14.07 28.67 26.34
CA SER A 727 -14.39 30.08 26.57
C SER A 727 -15.65 30.29 27.41
#